data_AF-A0A4V2Y2R8-F1
#
_entry.id   AF-A0A4V2Y2R8-F1
#
_cell.length_a   1.000
_cell.length_b   1.000
_cell.length_c   1.000
_cell.angle_alpha   90.00
_cell.angle_beta   90.00
_cell.angle_gamma   90.00
#
_symmetry.space_group_name_H-M   'P 1'
#
loop_
_entity.id
_entity.type
_entity.pdbx_description
1 polymer ?
#
loop_
_entity_poly.entity_id
_entity_poly.type
_entity_poly.pdbx_seq_one_letter_code
_entity_poly.pdbx_strand_id
1 'polypeptide(L)'
;MRPARAAAAGPAPSANGLPAGPPVTRAEPAGSAKPAGAATPAEPSADGSPAAEPAEPAAPAGKAGVVPGTAPVEPAAPAELVAWCAALTRLIGRSTAVAVDVRPLGVRDAFRAAPDAAPGVPVRLYGRHAVVGPAPATADPHTAAVGSASGAAGLAACPHCLERRWQAVRSVALREAVELGGDTLAAGRPPYVTPFAADAVAAVVEAAARHAGVVHLVDLAELTVRRYPLLPDPECPGCGHPEPDTAEAAGRALRLTEPAPKHRPGSFRVRELGAYHLPTDAYANPVCGALGPSVVYDVSSTSTSATIGCFSLRSGDYLRETFWGGHADRFGDSVRIGILEGLERYAGMRPRTRASAVRASLAELTADGADVVDPRQCGLYAPEFHAANPHVAPFAPEREIAWVWGYSLGRERPVLVPEVLTYYHTPGLAGRFVQESSNGCASGGSLAEAVYFGLMEVIERDAFLLTWYGRQPLPEIDPASSTRAATRQMVDRLAMYGYEARFFDAALTFPVPVVAGVAVRHDGGLGRMCFGAGAGLDPEAALASALCEIATDAVNLPGRTEREETRLRAMAADFDLVAALHDHPLVYGVPEMGRHAEFLLGAPGAPRPERHALTERFGPGRTLTPADDLRDDVRGCVAAVAEAGFEVVVVDQTMPGQRELGLHTVSVLVPGLLPIDFGWRRQRALTMPRLRTGLRAAGLRDRDLTPADLNPAPHPFP
;
A
#
# COMPACT_ATOMS: atom_id res chain seq x y z
N MET A 1 48.03 38.16 30.93
CA MET A 1 48.88 39.11 30.19
C MET A 1 48.07 39.69 29.03
N ARG A 2 47.70 40.97 29.12
CA ARG A 2 47.32 41.83 27.97
C ARG A 2 48.61 42.42 27.36
N PRO A 3 48.63 43.10 26.17
CA PRO A 3 47.53 43.44 25.25
C PRO A 3 47.84 43.27 23.73
N ALA A 4 46.82 43.65 22.96
CA ALA A 4 46.66 43.87 21.52
C ALA A 4 47.65 44.81 20.78
N ARG A 5 47.68 44.67 19.44
CA ARG A 5 47.66 45.69 18.35
C ARG A 5 47.66 44.95 16.99
N ALA A 6 46.66 45.00 16.11
CA ALA A 6 46.06 46.09 15.32
C ALA A 6 46.82 46.47 14.03
N ALA A 7 46.13 46.21 12.89
CA ALA A 7 45.97 47.04 11.68
C ALA A 7 46.88 46.86 10.43
N ALA A 8 46.24 46.48 9.31
CA ALA A 8 45.99 47.29 8.09
C ALA A 8 46.49 46.77 6.72
N ALA A 9 45.51 46.70 5.79
CA ALA A 9 45.49 47.05 4.35
C ALA A 9 46.16 46.15 3.29
N GLY A 10 45.37 45.76 2.27
CA GLY A 10 45.74 45.00 1.05
C GLY A 10 46.47 45.85 -0.02
N PRO A 11 46.45 45.53 -1.35
CA PRO A 11 45.60 44.59 -2.11
C PRO A 11 46.37 43.59 -3.02
N ALA A 12 45.62 42.77 -3.76
CA ALA A 12 46.07 41.75 -4.73
C ALA A 12 46.91 42.31 -5.91
N PRO A 13 47.67 41.45 -6.61
CA PRO A 13 47.15 40.99 -7.89
C PRO A 13 47.36 39.50 -8.22
N SER A 14 46.43 39.04 -9.04
CA SER A 14 46.39 37.85 -9.90
C SER A 14 47.70 37.50 -10.62
N ALA A 15 48.04 36.20 -10.67
CA ALA A 15 48.40 35.49 -11.91
C ALA A 15 48.53 33.97 -11.70
N ASN A 16 48.00 33.21 -12.68
CA ASN A 16 48.27 31.81 -13.05
C ASN A 16 47.63 30.72 -12.16
N GLY A 17 46.65 29.93 -12.61
CA GLY A 17 46.32 29.49 -13.96
C GLY A 17 46.88 28.09 -14.21
N LEU A 18 46.08 27.05 -13.90
CA LEU A 18 46.29 25.66 -14.34
C LEU A 18 45.20 25.30 -15.37
N PRO A 19 45.51 24.45 -16.38
CA PRO A 19 44.86 24.51 -17.69
C PRO A 19 43.56 23.70 -17.76
N ALA A 20 42.57 24.28 -18.44
CA ALA A 20 41.39 23.59 -18.94
C ALA A 20 41.75 22.73 -20.16
N GLY A 21 41.24 21.49 -20.19
CA GLY A 21 41.34 20.59 -21.35
C GLY A 21 40.49 21.08 -22.54
N PRO A 22 40.81 20.64 -23.77
CA PRO A 22 40.26 21.23 -24.98
C PRO A 22 38.81 20.79 -25.27
N PRO A 23 38.04 21.60 -26.02
CA PRO A 23 36.65 21.31 -26.35
C PRO A 23 36.56 20.28 -27.48
N VAL A 24 35.73 19.26 -27.31
CA VAL A 24 35.41 18.31 -28.37
C VAL A 24 34.25 18.86 -29.20
N THR A 25 34.57 19.28 -30.42
CA THR A 25 33.61 19.68 -31.45
C THR A 25 32.84 18.48 -32.00
N ARG A 26 31.51 18.61 -32.10
CA ARG A 26 30.59 17.63 -32.66
C ARG A 26 30.68 17.67 -34.20
N ALA A 27 31.05 16.54 -34.81
CA ALA A 27 30.95 16.33 -36.26
C ALA A 27 29.77 15.40 -36.56
N GLU A 28 28.94 15.75 -37.54
CA GLU A 28 27.94 14.85 -38.12
C GLU A 28 28.59 13.79 -39.02
N PRO A 29 28.01 12.58 -39.11
CA PRO A 29 28.11 11.81 -40.34
C PRO A 29 26.73 11.40 -40.89
N ALA A 30 26.65 11.44 -42.22
CA ALA A 30 25.55 11.00 -43.05
C ALA A 30 25.42 9.46 -43.12
N GLY A 31 24.17 9.01 -43.13
CA GLY A 31 23.56 7.82 -43.77
C GLY A 31 24.33 6.50 -43.97
N SER A 32 23.85 5.44 -43.30
CA SER A 32 23.61 4.12 -43.93
C SER A 32 22.78 3.17 -43.06
N ALA A 33 21.68 2.66 -43.64
CA ALA A 33 20.93 1.40 -43.43
C ALA A 33 20.71 0.79 -42.01
N LYS A 34 19.43 0.67 -41.62
CA LYS A 34 18.90 -0.10 -40.47
C LYS A 34 19.01 -1.62 -40.64
N PRO A 35 19.31 -2.36 -39.55
CA PRO A 35 18.73 -3.67 -39.28
C PRO A 35 17.78 -3.63 -38.07
N ALA A 36 16.77 -4.49 -38.09
CA ALA A 36 15.66 -4.54 -37.13
C ALA A 36 15.99 -5.38 -35.87
N GLY A 37 15.44 -4.94 -34.73
CA GLY A 37 14.90 -5.82 -33.68
C GLY A 37 15.87 -6.43 -32.66
N ALA A 38 16.34 -5.63 -31.71
CA ALA A 38 16.80 -6.10 -30.39
C ALA A 38 16.31 -5.10 -29.34
N ALA A 39 15.54 -5.56 -28.35
CA ALA A 39 15.09 -4.74 -27.23
C ALA A 39 16.27 -4.47 -26.30
N THR A 40 16.88 -3.29 -26.45
CA THR A 40 17.72 -2.67 -25.44
C THR A 40 16.87 -2.43 -24.18
N PRO A 41 17.42 -2.60 -22.96
CA PRO A 41 16.74 -2.16 -21.76
C PRO A 41 16.49 -0.65 -21.89
N ALA A 42 15.24 -0.23 -21.68
CA ALA A 42 14.92 1.18 -21.63
C ALA A 42 15.80 1.83 -20.56
N GLU A 43 16.57 2.86 -20.94
CA GLU A 43 17.11 3.80 -19.98
C GLU A 43 15.92 4.35 -19.18
N PRO A 44 15.90 4.21 -17.84
CA PRO A 44 14.85 4.80 -17.05
C PRO A 44 14.98 6.31 -17.18
N SER A 45 13.89 6.98 -17.56
CA SER A 45 13.76 8.41 -17.35
C SER A 45 14.11 8.71 -15.89
N ALA A 46 14.92 9.75 -15.65
CA ALA A 46 15.33 10.22 -14.33
C ALA A 46 14.16 10.87 -13.56
N ASP A 47 13.01 10.21 -13.56
CA ASP A 47 11.71 10.74 -13.17
C ASP A 47 11.12 9.77 -12.14
N GLY A 48 11.26 10.09 -10.86
CA GLY A 48 10.61 9.41 -9.73
C GLY A 48 9.11 9.71 -9.62
N SER A 49 8.46 10.07 -10.73
CA SER A 49 7.04 10.34 -10.79
C SER A 49 6.26 9.02 -10.86
N PRO A 50 5.27 8.75 -9.98
CA PRO A 50 4.21 7.80 -10.34
C PRO A 50 3.54 8.38 -11.59
N ALA A 51 3.58 7.63 -12.69
CA ALA A 51 2.80 7.99 -13.87
C ALA A 51 1.34 8.13 -13.43
N ALA A 52 0.69 9.23 -13.84
CA ALA A 52 -0.71 9.47 -13.59
C ALA A 52 -1.52 8.21 -13.92
N GLU A 53 -2.26 7.68 -12.94
CA GLU A 53 -3.22 6.61 -13.18
C GLU A 53 -4.17 7.09 -14.29
N PRO A 54 -4.43 6.31 -15.35
CA PRO A 54 -5.53 6.63 -16.22
C PRO A 54 -6.80 6.60 -15.36
N ALA A 55 -7.60 7.68 -15.42
CA ALA A 55 -8.96 7.66 -14.92
C ALA A 55 -9.64 6.38 -15.42
N GLU A 56 -10.38 5.67 -14.54
CA GLU A 56 -11.20 4.52 -14.95
C GLU A 56 -11.97 4.92 -16.21
N PRO A 57 -11.69 4.31 -17.38
CA PRO A 57 -12.47 4.62 -18.56
C PRO A 57 -13.90 4.22 -18.25
N ALA A 58 -14.86 5.11 -18.55
CA ALA A 58 -16.26 4.76 -18.57
C ALA A 58 -16.41 3.42 -19.34
N ALA A 59 -17.00 2.43 -18.68
CA ALA A 59 -17.10 1.06 -19.18
C ALA A 59 -17.54 1.06 -20.66
N PRO A 60 -16.80 0.40 -21.57
CA PRO A 60 -17.24 0.31 -22.96
C PRO A 60 -18.57 -0.45 -23.02
N ALA A 61 -19.52 0.10 -23.76
CA ALA A 61 -20.79 -0.53 -24.03
C ALA A 61 -20.58 -1.91 -24.68
N GLY A 62 -21.10 -2.95 -24.02
CA GLY A 62 -21.57 -4.19 -24.62
C GLY A 62 -20.55 -5.09 -25.32
N LYS A 63 -20.02 -6.08 -24.59
CA LYS A 63 -19.91 -7.45 -25.12
C LYS A 63 -20.56 -8.41 -24.14
N ALA A 64 -21.37 -9.31 -24.70
CA ALA A 64 -22.22 -10.25 -23.98
C ALA A 64 -21.45 -11.02 -22.90
N GLY A 65 -22.06 -11.11 -21.71
CA GLY A 65 -21.49 -11.77 -20.54
C GLY A 65 -21.07 -13.20 -20.83
N VAL A 66 -19.86 -13.54 -20.39
CA VAL A 66 -19.42 -14.93 -20.26
C VAL A 66 -20.22 -15.54 -19.11
N VAL A 67 -21.02 -16.55 -19.42
CA VAL A 67 -21.74 -17.36 -18.44
C VAL A 67 -20.70 -18.06 -17.54
N PRO A 68 -20.77 -17.93 -16.20
CA PRO A 68 -19.92 -18.71 -15.30
C PRO A 68 -20.45 -20.15 -15.27
N GLY A 69 -19.68 -21.11 -15.79
CA GLY A 69 -20.10 -22.52 -15.72
C GLY A 69 -19.30 -23.55 -16.52
N THR A 70 -18.44 -23.16 -17.44
CA THR A 70 -17.54 -24.11 -18.14
C THR A 70 -16.09 -23.72 -17.90
N ALA A 71 -15.31 -24.61 -17.27
CA ALA A 71 -13.87 -24.46 -17.19
C ALA A 71 -13.34 -24.27 -18.63
N PRO A 72 -12.61 -23.19 -18.94
CA PRO A 72 -12.00 -23.04 -20.26
C PRO A 72 -11.06 -24.23 -20.46
N VAL A 73 -11.15 -24.86 -21.63
CA VAL A 73 -10.19 -25.87 -22.08
C VAL A 73 -8.82 -25.20 -22.06
N GLU A 74 -7.88 -25.73 -21.28
CA GLU A 74 -6.55 -25.14 -21.17
C GLU A 74 -5.91 -25.05 -22.57
N PRO A 75 -5.47 -23.86 -23.02
CA PRO A 75 -4.81 -23.73 -24.29
C PRO A 75 -3.50 -24.52 -24.27
N ALA A 76 -3.30 -25.39 -25.28
CA ALA A 76 -2.08 -26.17 -25.40
C ALA A 76 -0.90 -25.24 -25.71
N ALA A 77 0.24 -25.43 -25.04
CA ALA A 77 1.46 -24.72 -25.40
C ALA A 77 1.82 -24.96 -26.88
N PRO A 78 2.37 -23.97 -27.60
CA PRO A 78 2.73 -24.13 -29.01
C PRO A 78 3.60 -25.36 -29.24
N ALA A 79 3.25 -26.19 -30.22
CA ALA A 79 3.95 -27.46 -30.51
C ALA A 79 5.47 -27.27 -30.71
N GLU A 80 5.88 -26.15 -31.31
CA GLU A 80 7.30 -25.81 -31.49
C GLU A 80 8.02 -25.59 -30.15
N LEU A 81 7.37 -24.88 -29.23
CA LEU A 81 7.92 -24.57 -27.91
C LEU A 81 8.05 -25.82 -27.03
N VAL A 82 7.07 -26.73 -27.14
CA VAL A 82 7.13 -28.05 -26.50
C VAL A 82 8.30 -28.87 -27.06
N ALA A 83 8.48 -28.88 -28.39
CA ALA A 83 9.59 -29.56 -29.02
C ALA A 83 10.95 -28.99 -28.57
N TRP A 84 11.05 -27.68 -28.34
CA TRP A 84 12.28 -27.05 -27.81
C TRP A 84 12.54 -27.45 -26.37
N CYS A 85 11.53 -27.46 -25.52
CA CYS A 85 11.67 -27.93 -24.14
C CYS A 85 12.18 -29.38 -24.12
N ALA A 86 11.60 -30.27 -24.95
CA ALA A 86 12.05 -31.65 -25.08
C ALA A 86 13.48 -31.79 -25.63
N ALA A 87 13.90 -30.92 -26.55
CA ALA A 87 15.28 -30.89 -27.04
C ALA A 87 16.26 -30.47 -25.93
N LEU A 88 15.93 -29.42 -25.18
CA LEU A 88 16.75 -28.95 -24.07
C LEU A 88 16.84 -29.98 -22.93
N THR A 89 15.73 -30.61 -22.55
CA THR A 89 15.72 -31.72 -21.57
C THR A 89 16.72 -32.82 -21.95
N ARG A 90 16.72 -33.24 -23.22
CA ARG A 90 17.64 -34.27 -23.71
C ARG A 90 19.09 -33.82 -23.69
N LEU A 91 19.38 -32.55 -23.92
CA LEU A 91 20.74 -32.02 -23.88
C LEU A 91 21.23 -31.88 -22.43
N ILE A 92 20.42 -31.33 -21.53
CA ILE A 92 20.74 -31.23 -20.10
C ILE A 92 21.02 -32.62 -19.51
N GLY A 93 20.19 -33.61 -19.83
CA GLY A 93 20.36 -34.99 -19.34
C GLY A 93 21.63 -35.72 -19.84
N ARG A 94 22.39 -35.14 -20.79
CA ARG A 94 23.73 -35.64 -21.16
C ARG A 94 24.80 -35.17 -20.19
N SER A 95 24.54 -34.07 -19.48
CA SER A 95 25.53 -33.31 -18.73
C SER A 95 25.29 -33.38 -17.22
N THR A 96 24.09 -33.76 -16.79
CA THR A 96 23.78 -34.03 -15.38
C THR A 96 22.87 -35.23 -15.19
N ALA A 97 23.00 -35.90 -14.05
CA ALA A 97 22.11 -36.96 -13.60
C ALA A 97 20.89 -36.44 -12.81
N VAL A 98 20.86 -35.14 -12.48
CA VAL A 98 19.72 -34.51 -11.79
C VAL A 98 18.52 -34.46 -12.74
N ALA A 99 17.40 -35.02 -12.32
CA ALA A 99 16.16 -34.96 -13.09
C ALA A 99 15.69 -33.50 -13.24
N VAL A 100 15.21 -33.13 -14.43
CA VAL A 100 14.72 -31.78 -14.74
C VAL A 100 13.32 -31.80 -15.33
N ASP A 101 12.54 -30.77 -15.00
CA ASP A 101 11.23 -30.49 -15.58
C ASP A 101 11.32 -29.21 -16.43
N VAL A 102 11.57 -29.36 -17.74
CA VAL A 102 11.71 -28.23 -18.66
C VAL A 102 10.37 -27.89 -19.30
N ARG A 103 9.89 -26.66 -19.10
CA ARG A 103 8.60 -26.18 -19.61
C ARG A 103 8.68 -24.73 -20.08
N PRO A 104 7.77 -24.30 -20.97
CA PRO A 104 7.61 -22.88 -21.25
C PRO A 104 7.03 -22.12 -20.08
N LEU A 105 7.32 -20.82 -20.03
CA LEU A 105 6.84 -19.88 -19.03
C LEU A 105 6.04 -18.77 -19.71
N GLY A 106 4.94 -18.34 -19.09
CA GLY A 106 4.12 -17.25 -19.61
C GLY A 106 3.28 -17.57 -20.84
N VAL A 107 2.98 -18.85 -21.09
CA VAL A 107 2.11 -19.30 -22.20
C VAL A 107 0.68 -19.63 -21.77
N ARG A 108 0.43 -19.63 -20.46
CA ARG A 108 -0.89 -19.86 -19.84
C ARG A 108 -1.03 -18.95 -18.63
N ASP A 109 -2.27 -18.67 -18.25
CA ASP A 109 -2.58 -17.93 -17.03
C ASP A 109 -2.31 -18.79 -15.79
N ALA A 110 -1.17 -18.55 -15.13
CA ALA A 110 -0.78 -19.25 -13.91
C ALA A 110 -1.69 -18.94 -12.72
N PHE A 111 -2.52 -17.89 -12.77
CA PHE A 111 -3.49 -17.63 -11.71
C PHE A 111 -4.71 -18.56 -11.77
N ARG A 112 -5.01 -19.12 -12.94
CA ARG A 112 -6.15 -20.03 -13.19
C ARG A 112 -5.75 -21.48 -13.44
N ALA A 113 -4.55 -21.69 -13.99
CA ALA A 113 -4.09 -23.02 -14.36
C ALA A 113 -3.84 -23.92 -13.14
N ALA A 114 -4.03 -25.23 -13.32
CA ALA A 114 -3.73 -26.20 -12.28
C ALA A 114 -2.20 -26.34 -12.07
N PRO A 115 -1.74 -26.61 -10.84
CA PRO A 115 -0.35 -26.94 -10.58
C PRO A 115 0.06 -28.18 -11.36
N ASP A 116 1.20 -28.08 -12.03
CA ASP A 116 1.81 -29.23 -12.69
C ASP A 116 2.67 -30.01 -11.69
N ALA A 117 2.39 -31.30 -11.55
CA ALA A 117 3.25 -32.22 -10.82
C ALA A 117 4.22 -32.89 -11.80
N ALA A 118 5.49 -32.46 -11.79
CA ALA A 118 6.57 -33.16 -12.47
C ALA A 118 7.78 -33.34 -11.54
N PRO A 119 8.40 -34.53 -11.54
CA PRO A 119 9.60 -34.77 -10.76
C PRO A 119 10.80 -34.04 -11.38
N GLY A 120 11.70 -33.56 -10.52
CA GLY A 120 12.96 -32.92 -10.93
C GLY A 120 13.02 -31.42 -10.62
N VAL A 121 14.18 -30.82 -10.93
CA VAL A 121 14.38 -29.37 -10.79
C VAL A 121 13.64 -28.65 -11.93
N PRO A 122 12.75 -27.70 -11.63
CA PRO A 122 12.05 -26.94 -12.66
C PRO A 122 13.01 -26.10 -13.49
N VAL A 123 12.84 -26.11 -14.80
CA VAL A 123 13.48 -25.19 -15.74
C VAL A 123 12.38 -24.56 -16.59
N ARG A 124 12.19 -23.24 -16.45
CA ARG A 124 11.11 -22.49 -17.08
C ARG A 124 11.66 -21.54 -18.14
N LEU A 125 11.28 -21.72 -19.39
CA LEU A 125 11.83 -20.98 -20.54
C LEU A 125 10.95 -19.81 -20.95
N TYR A 126 11.53 -18.61 -21.06
CA TYR A 126 10.87 -17.42 -21.60
C TYR A 126 11.84 -16.61 -22.45
N GLY A 127 11.60 -16.54 -23.76
CA GLY A 127 12.47 -15.83 -24.70
C GLY A 127 13.91 -16.37 -24.66
N ARG A 128 14.85 -15.50 -24.26
CA ARG A 128 16.27 -15.87 -24.08
C ARG A 128 16.62 -16.37 -22.68
N HIS A 129 15.66 -16.45 -21.76
CA HIS A 129 15.92 -16.77 -20.36
C HIS A 129 15.48 -18.19 -20.01
N ALA A 130 16.29 -18.86 -19.18
CA ALA A 130 15.92 -20.06 -18.46
C ALA A 130 15.89 -19.77 -16.95
N VAL A 131 14.74 -19.95 -16.31
CA VAL A 131 14.58 -19.81 -14.86
C VAL A 131 14.65 -21.20 -14.22
N VAL A 132 15.68 -21.46 -13.44
CA VAL A 132 15.96 -22.76 -12.80
C VAL A 132 15.56 -22.71 -11.32
N GLY A 133 14.74 -23.66 -10.89
CA GLY A 133 14.19 -23.75 -9.54
C GLY A 133 12.73 -23.27 -9.44
N PRO A 134 12.15 -23.22 -8.23
CA PRO A 134 12.76 -23.64 -6.96
C PRO A 134 13.01 -25.15 -6.96
N ALA A 135 14.16 -25.58 -6.43
CA ALA A 135 14.39 -27.00 -6.22
C ALA A 135 13.43 -27.51 -5.13
N PRO A 136 12.90 -28.74 -5.23
CA PRO A 136 12.17 -29.36 -4.14
C PRO A 136 13.04 -29.31 -2.88
N ALA A 137 12.48 -28.92 -1.74
CA ALA A 137 13.22 -28.98 -0.48
C ALA A 137 13.65 -30.44 -0.28
N THR A 138 14.94 -30.73 -0.45
CA THR A 138 15.49 -32.02 -0.02
C THR A 138 15.27 -32.10 1.49
N ALA A 139 14.69 -33.19 1.97
CA ALA A 139 14.42 -33.43 3.38
C ALA A 139 15.71 -33.65 4.20
N ASP A 140 16.69 -32.76 4.06
CA ASP A 140 17.85 -32.70 4.91
C ASP A 140 17.54 -31.75 6.09
N PRO A 141 17.30 -32.29 7.30
CA PRO A 141 16.88 -31.51 8.47
C PRO A 141 17.95 -30.49 8.92
N HIS A 142 19.18 -30.54 8.41
CA HIS A 142 20.24 -29.60 8.78
C HIS A 142 20.25 -28.31 7.96
N THR A 143 19.68 -28.29 6.75
CA THR A 143 19.58 -27.08 5.91
C THR A 143 18.28 -26.29 6.10
N ALA A 144 17.27 -26.88 6.75
CA ALA A 144 16.02 -26.19 7.10
C ALA A 144 16.19 -25.13 8.22
N ALA A 145 17.36 -25.10 8.88
CA ALA A 145 17.61 -24.24 10.04
C ALA A 145 18.03 -22.80 9.71
N VAL A 146 18.26 -22.46 8.43
CA VAL A 146 18.52 -21.06 8.03
C VAL A 146 17.21 -20.44 7.54
N GLY A 147 16.25 -20.29 8.44
CA GLY A 147 14.98 -19.63 8.11
C GLY A 147 13.89 -19.65 9.17
N SER A 148 13.85 -20.62 10.09
CA SER A 148 12.78 -20.68 11.10
C SER A 148 13.31 -20.49 12.52
N ALA A 149 13.06 -19.31 13.09
CA ALA A 149 13.20 -19.06 14.53
C ALA A 149 11.99 -19.58 15.33
N SER A 150 10.96 -20.09 14.65
CA SER A 150 9.80 -20.77 15.24
C SER A 150 9.64 -22.13 14.58
N GLY A 151 9.63 -23.22 15.35
CA GLY A 151 9.62 -24.62 14.87
C GLY A 151 8.42 -25.11 14.04
N ALA A 152 7.85 -24.27 13.17
CA ALA A 152 7.00 -24.67 12.06
C ALA A 152 7.88 -25.00 10.84
N ALA A 153 7.55 -26.09 10.14
CA ALA A 153 8.13 -26.35 8.83
C ALA A 153 7.78 -25.17 7.91
N GLY A 154 8.77 -24.36 7.54
CA GLY A 154 8.53 -23.15 6.74
C GLY A 154 7.86 -23.46 5.41
N LEU A 155 6.98 -22.57 4.96
CA LEU A 155 6.25 -22.70 3.70
C LEU A 155 7.21 -22.60 2.51
N ALA A 156 7.59 -23.75 1.94
CA ALA A 156 8.45 -23.78 0.77
C ALA A 156 7.67 -23.42 -0.51
N ALA A 157 8.18 -22.45 -1.28
CA ALA A 157 7.61 -22.10 -2.57
C ALA A 157 7.75 -23.24 -3.59
N CYS A 158 6.67 -23.56 -4.29
CA CYS A 158 6.65 -24.60 -5.33
C CYS A 158 6.89 -24.03 -6.74
N PRO A 159 7.07 -24.87 -7.78
CA PRO A 159 7.25 -24.41 -9.16
C PRO A 159 6.10 -23.55 -9.69
N HIS A 160 4.87 -23.84 -9.25
CA HIS A 160 3.70 -23.05 -9.60
C HIS A 160 3.70 -21.66 -8.91
N CYS A 161 4.29 -21.53 -7.71
CA CYS A 161 4.54 -20.20 -7.12
C CYS A 161 5.47 -19.37 -8.00
N LEU A 162 6.53 -19.97 -8.57
CA LEU A 162 7.39 -19.26 -9.53
C LEU A 162 6.58 -18.78 -10.73
N GLU A 163 5.76 -19.63 -11.35
CA GLU A 163 4.95 -19.25 -12.52
C GLU A 163 4.01 -18.08 -12.21
N ARG A 164 3.31 -18.14 -11.06
CA ARG A 164 2.42 -17.08 -10.60
C ARG A 164 3.15 -15.78 -10.29
N ARG A 165 4.24 -15.83 -9.53
CA ARG A 165 5.05 -14.66 -9.17
C ARG A 165 5.73 -14.06 -10.39
N TRP A 166 6.18 -14.90 -11.32
CA TRP A 166 6.73 -14.47 -12.60
C TRP A 166 5.70 -13.73 -13.43
N GLN A 167 4.47 -14.25 -13.51
CA GLN A 167 3.38 -13.56 -14.18
C GLN A 167 3.06 -12.24 -13.47
N ALA A 168 2.96 -12.24 -12.13
CA ALA A 168 2.59 -11.09 -11.31
C ALA A 168 3.44 -9.84 -11.58
N VAL A 169 4.75 -10.00 -11.80
CA VAL A 169 5.70 -8.90 -12.02
C VAL A 169 5.85 -8.47 -13.49
N ARG A 170 4.96 -8.94 -14.38
CA ARG A 170 4.94 -8.52 -15.80
C ARG A 170 4.15 -7.22 -15.98
N SER A 171 4.45 -6.52 -17.06
CA SER A 171 3.71 -5.32 -17.46
C SER A 171 2.24 -5.61 -17.67
N VAL A 172 1.40 -4.58 -17.50
CA VAL A 172 -0.05 -4.64 -17.73
C VAL A 172 -0.37 -5.26 -19.09
N ALA A 173 0.29 -4.82 -20.17
CA ALA A 173 0.07 -5.35 -21.51
C ALA A 173 0.33 -6.87 -21.62
N LEU A 174 1.39 -7.37 -20.99
CA LEU A 174 1.69 -8.81 -21.01
C LEU A 174 0.72 -9.59 -20.12
N ARG A 175 0.38 -9.06 -18.94
CA ARG A 175 -0.63 -9.65 -18.05
C ARG A 175 -2.00 -9.74 -18.74
N GLU A 176 -2.42 -8.71 -19.46
CA GLU A 176 -3.65 -8.70 -20.26
C GLU A 176 -3.60 -9.76 -21.37
N ALA A 177 -2.50 -9.84 -22.11
CA ALA A 177 -2.33 -10.85 -23.15
C ALA A 177 -2.42 -12.29 -22.60
N VAL A 178 -1.83 -12.54 -21.43
CA VAL A 178 -1.81 -13.89 -20.81
C VAL A 178 -3.14 -14.25 -20.14
N GLU A 179 -3.83 -13.29 -19.50
CA GLU A 179 -5.03 -13.58 -18.68
C GLU A 179 -6.34 -13.43 -19.45
N LEU A 180 -6.38 -12.56 -20.46
CA LEU A 180 -7.58 -12.22 -21.24
C LEU A 180 -7.43 -12.51 -22.74
N GLY A 181 -6.20 -12.72 -23.22
CA GLY A 181 -5.93 -13.03 -24.61
C GLY A 181 -6.32 -14.45 -25.02
N GLY A 182 -6.16 -14.73 -26.31
CA GLY A 182 -6.30 -16.08 -26.88
C GLY A 182 -5.00 -16.88 -26.83
N ASP A 183 -4.91 -17.90 -27.67
CA ASP A 183 -3.75 -18.79 -27.72
C ASP A 183 -2.44 -18.03 -27.99
N THR A 184 -1.40 -18.39 -27.23
CA THR A 184 -0.04 -17.90 -27.49
C THR A 184 0.50 -18.57 -28.76
N LEU A 185 1.16 -17.82 -29.63
CA LEU A 185 1.81 -18.34 -30.85
C LEU A 185 3.33 -18.13 -30.79
N ALA A 186 4.10 -19.07 -31.35
CA ALA A 186 5.53 -18.93 -31.49
C ALA A 186 5.88 -17.96 -32.64
N ALA A 187 6.77 -16.99 -32.39
CA ALA A 187 7.21 -15.99 -33.37
C ALA A 187 8.49 -16.38 -34.14
N GLY A 188 8.86 -17.66 -34.15
CA GLY A 188 10.07 -18.19 -34.80
C GLY A 188 10.90 -19.10 -33.90
N ARG A 189 12.05 -19.58 -34.39
CA ARG A 189 12.91 -20.53 -33.66
C ARG A 189 13.93 -19.79 -32.78
N PRO A 190 14.08 -20.14 -31.49
CA PRO A 190 15.05 -19.52 -30.60
C PRO A 190 16.46 -19.99 -30.96
N PRO A 191 17.44 -19.07 -31.13
CA PRO A 191 18.82 -19.44 -31.44
C PRO A 191 19.59 -20.00 -30.22
N TYR A 192 18.96 -20.04 -29.04
CA TYR A 192 19.63 -20.24 -27.75
C TYR A 192 19.72 -21.71 -27.30
N VAL A 193 19.00 -22.63 -27.94
CA VAL A 193 19.02 -24.06 -27.58
C VAL A 193 20.24 -24.73 -28.23
N THR A 194 21.41 -24.53 -27.64
CA THR A 194 22.69 -25.12 -28.08
C THR A 194 23.21 -26.12 -27.04
N PRO A 195 24.08 -27.07 -27.41
CA PRO A 195 24.72 -27.95 -26.43
C PRO A 195 25.42 -27.18 -25.30
N PHE A 196 26.12 -26.09 -25.65
CA PHE A 196 26.80 -25.25 -24.67
C PHE A 196 25.85 -24.56 -23.69
N ALA A 197 24.73 -24.01 -24.18
CA ALA A 197 23.72 -23.43 -23.31
C ALA A 197 23.07 -24.49 -22.41
N ALA A 198 22.88 -25.72 -22.91
CA ALA A 198 22.38 -26.83 -22.11
C ALA A 198 23.35 -27.25 -21.00
N ASP A 199 24.67 -27.28 -21.28
CA ASP A 199 25.71 -27.53 -20.28
C ASP A 199 25.72 -26.46 -19.19
N ALA A 200 25.58 -25.18 -19.58
CA ALA A 200 25.47 -24.07 -18.64
C ALA A 200 24.23 -24.20 -17.74
N VAL A 201 23.07 -24.54 -18.31
CA VAL A 201 21.84 -24.78 -17.54
C VAL A 201 21.99 -26.01 -16.64
N ALA A 202 22.62 -27.09 -17.11
CA ALA A 202 22.87 -28.30 -16.32
C ALA A 202 23.73 -28.00 -15.08
N ALA A 203 24.80 -27.22 -15.22
CA ALA A 203 25.62 -26.79 -14.09
C ALA A 203 24.82 -25.97 -13.07
N VAL A 204 23.93 -25.09 -13.53
CA VAL A 204 23.03 -24.32 -12.67
C VAL A 204 21.98 -25.21 -12.01
N VAL A 205 21.45 -26.22 -12.70
CA VAL A 205 20.53 -27.23 -12.12
C VAL A 205 21.19 -27.98 -10.97
N GLU A 206 22.44 -28.42 -11.13
CA GLU A 206 23.18 -29.09 -10.05
C GLU A 206 23.42 -28.19 -8.85
N ALA A 207 23.68 -26.89 -9.09
CA ALA A 207 23.80 -25.90 -8.03
C ALA A 207 22.45 -25.62 -7.35
N ALA A 208 21.39 -25.44 -8.13
CA ALA A 208 20.05 -25.15 -7.64
C ALA A 208 19.48 -26.29 -6.80
N ALA A 209 19.79 -27.55 -7.14
CA ALA A 209 19.41 -28.72 -6.36
C ALA A 209 19.92 -28.69 -4.90
N ARG A 210 20.93 -27.87 -4.60
CA ARG A 210 21.51 -27.69 -3.26
C ARG A 210 20.96 -26.46 -2.51
N HIS A 211 20.10 -25.66 -3.14
CA HIS A 211 19.62 -24.38 -2.58
C HIS A 211 18.10 -24.27 -2.68
N ALA A 212 17.41 -24.46 -1.56
CA ALA A 212 15.97 -24.24 -1.45
C ALA A 212 15.63 -22.73 -1.43
N GLY A 213 14.38 -22.40 -1.78
CA GLY A 213 13.83 -21.04 -1.64
C GLY A 213 14.36 -19.98 -2.61
N VAL A 214 15.11 -20.38 -3.64
CA VAL A 214 15.69 -19.47 -4.63
C VAL A 214 15.51 -19.98 -6.06
N VAL A 215 15.50 -19.06 -7.01
CA VAL A 215 15.50 -19.32 -8.44
C VAL A 215 16.70 -18.67 -9.11
N HIS A 216 17.21 -19.30 -10.16
CA HIS A 216 18.34 -18.82 -10.93
C HIS A 216 17.88 -18.43 -12.33
N LEU A 217 18.06 -17.15 -12.68
CA LEU A 217 17.83 -16.66 -14.03
C LEU A 217 19.12 -16.81 -14.83
N VAL A 218 19.10 -17.69 -15.82
CA VAL A 218 20.18 -17.86 -16.79
C VAL A 218 19.79 -17.12 -18.06
N ASP A 219 20.58 -16.11 -18.44
CA ASP A 219 20.47 -15.49 -19.76
C ASP A 219 21.21 -16.37 -20.77
N LEU A 220 20.50 -16.99 -21.71
CA LEU A 220 21.09 -17.94 -22.66
C LEU A 220 21.87 -17.27 -23.79
N ALA A 221 21.77 -15.94 -23.94
CA ALA A 221 22.54 -15.18 -24.91
C ALA A 221 23.88 -14.71 -24.31
N GLU A 222 23.85 -14.26 -23.06
CA GLU A 222 25.00 -13.65 -22.38
C GLU A 222 25.67 -14.58 -21.35
N LEU A 223 24.99 -15.68 -20.99
CA LEU A 223 25.38 -16.66 -19.97
C LEU A 223 25.58 -16.06 -18.58
N THR A 224 24.93 -14.93 -18.32
CA THR A 224 24.85 -14.36 -16.97
C THR A 224 23.89 -15.20 -16.14
N VAL A 225 24.27 -15.45 -14.89
CA VAL A 225 23.43 -16.15 -13.91
C VAL A 225 23.14 -15.21 -12.76
N ARG A 226 21.86 -14.93 -12.52
CA ARG A 226 21.39 -14.12 -11.38
C ARG A 226 20.53 -14.99 -10.47
N ARG A 227 20.63 -14.78 -9.17
CA ARG A 227 19.87 -15.50 -8.16
C ARG A 227 18.82 -14.59 -7.54
N TYR A 228 17.59 -15.07 -7.42
CA TYR A 228 16.50 -14.35 -6.78
C TYR A 228 15.81 -15.23 -5.75
N PRO A 229 15.55 -14.73 -4.52
CA PRO A 229 14.71 -15.44 -3.56
C PRO A 229 13.24 -15.47 -4.02
N LEU A 230 12.57 -16.58 -3.74
CA LEU A 230 11.18 -16.81 -4.10
C LEU A 230 10.36 -17.08 -2.84
N LEU A 231 9.35 -16.25 -2.60
CA LEU A 231 8.38 -16.46 -1.53
C LEU A 231 7.18 -17.29 -2.03
N PRO A 232 6.58 -18.14 -1.17
CA PRO A 232 5.35 -18.83 -1.51
C PRO A 232 4.24 -17.82 -1.84
N ASP A 233 3.40 -18.17 -2.80
CA ASP A 233 2.16 -17.45 -3.07
C ASP A 233 1.06 -18.01 -2.16
N PRO A 234 0.43 -17.19 -1.29
CA PRO A 234 -0.57 -17.68 -0.33
C PRO A 234 -1.82 -18.25 -1.01
N GLU A 235 -2.08 -17.87 -2.26
CA GLU A 235 -3.20 -18.34 -3.07
C GLU A 235 -2.78 -19.42 -4.08
N CYS A 236 -1.58 -19.99 -3.92
CA CYS A 236 -1.12 -21.07 -4.78
C CYS A 236 -1.99 -22.33 -4.59
N PRO A 237 -2.66 -22.86 -5.65
CA PRO A 237 -3.42 -24.10 -5.53
C PRO A 237 -2.56 -25.34 -5.23
N GLY A 238 -1.24 -25.25 -5.41
CA GLY A 238 -0.31 -26.36 -5.18
C GLY A 238 0.23 -26.44 -3.76
N CYS A 239 0.60 -25.29 -3.15
CA CYS A 239 1.23 -25.25 -1.82
C CYS A 239 0.68 -24.15 -0.91
N GLY A 240 -0.39 -23.45 -1.32
CA GLY A 240 -1.12 -22.51 -0.47
C GLY A 240 -1.86 -23.27 0.62
N HIS A 241 -2.04 -22.62 1.77
CA HIS A 241 -2.66 -23.22 2.96
C HIS A 241 -3.92 -22.43 3.29
N PRO A 242 -5.08 -22.75 2.70
CA PRO A 242 -6.31 -22.06 3.03
C PRO A 242 -6.69 -22.31 4.50
N GLU A 243 -7.16 -21.27 5.18
CA GLU A 243 -7.63 -21.32 6.56
C GLU A 243 -9.17 -21.20 6.57
N PRO A 244 -9.87 -21.94 7.46
CA PRO A 244 -11.31 -21.82 7.58
C PRO A 244 -11.70 -20.48 8.21
N ASP A 245 -12.69 -19.80 7.62
CA ASP A 245 -13.32 -18.60 8.17
C ASP A 245 -14.49 -18.98 9.07
N THR A 246 -14.26 -19.10 10.39
CA THR A 246 -15.30 -19.46 11.37
C THR A 246 -15.29 -18.57 12.60
N ALA A 247 -16.42 -18.54 13.31
CA ALA A 247 -16.57 -17.81 14.57
C ALA A 247 -15.52 -18.23 15.61
N GLU A 248 -15.21 -19.52 15.73
CA GLU A 248 -14.21 -20.02 16.67
C GLU A 248 -12.79 -19.62 16.26
N ALA A 249 -12.50 -19.60 14.96
CA ALA A 249 -11.20 -19.15 14.46
C ALA A 249 -10.99 -17.66 14.76
N ALA A 250 -11.97 -16.81 14.45
CA ALA A 250 -11.95 -15.39 14.80
C ALA A 250 -11.83 -15.20 16.32
N GLY A 251 -12.63 -15.93 17.11
CA GLY A 251 -12.61 -15.88 18.56
C GLY A 251 -11.30 -16.34 19.20
N ARG A 252 -10.48 -17.17 18.52
CA ARG A 252 -9.13 -17.52 18.99
C ARG A 252 -8.08 -16.51 18.54
N ALA A 253 -8.16 -16.06 17.28
CA ALA A 253 -7.13 -15.23 16.66
C ALA A 253 -7.19 -13.75 17.04
N LEU A 254 -8.37 -13.24 17.43
CA LEU A 254 -8.62 -11.80 17.61
C LEU A 254 -8.91 -11.39 19.07
N ARG A 255 -8.78 -12.32 20.02
CA ARG A 255 -8.85 -11.99 21.45
C ARG A 255 -7.54 -11.38 21.92
N LEU A 256 -7.63 -10.23 22.59
CA LEU A 256 -6.50 -9.56 23.23
C LEU A 256 -6.14 -10.20 24.57
N THR A 257 -5.66 -11.45 24.55
CA THR A 257 -5.20 -12.17 25.75
C THR A 257 -3.72 -11.96 26.04
N GLU A 258 -2.90 -12.03 24.98
CA GLU A 258 -1.45 -12.02 25.10
C GLU A 258 -0.90 -10.63 25.49
N PRO A 259 0.05 -10.55 26.44
CA PRO A 259 0.81 -9.33 26.71
C PRO A 259 1.55 -8.83 25.46
N ALA A 260 1.62 -7.52 25.30
CA ALA A 260 2.33 -6.85 24.20
C ALA A 260 3.17 -5.69 24.74
N PRO A 261 4.20 -5.98 25.58
CA PRO A 261 5.03 -4.95 26.17
C PRO A 261 5.72 -4.12 25.10
N LYS A 262 5.76 -2.81 25.31
CA LYS A 262 6.48 -1.87 24.44
C LYS A 262 7.97 -2.14 24.53
N HIS A 263 8.67 -2.17 23.39
CA HIS A 263 10.12 -2.44 23.41
C HIS A 263 10.92 -1.32 24.10
N ARG A 264 10.36 -0.12 24.20
CA ARG A 264 10.91 1.01 24.98
C ARG A 264 9.79 1.99 25.39
N PRO A 265 9.98 2.77 26.47
CA PRO A 265 9.05 3.81 26.86
C PRO A 265 8.76 4.79 25.72
N GLY A 266 7.49 5.17 25.57
CA GLY A 266 7.01 6.05 24.50
C GLY A 266 7.03 5.44 23.10
N SER A 267 7.47 4.18 22.92
CA SER A 267 7.28 3.47 21.67
C SER A 267 5.98 2.68 21.69
N PHE A 268 5.18 2.81 20.65
CA PHE A 268 3.97 2.00 20.45
C PHE A 268 4.25 0.78 19.57
N ARG A 269 5.43 0.17 19.75
CA ARG A 269 5.89 -1.01 18.98
C ARG A 269 6.42 -2.07 19.94
N VAL A 270 6.11 -3.35 19.69
CA VAL A 270 6.63 -4.46 20.53
C VAL A 270 8.07 -4.83 20.20
N ARG A 271 8.60 -4.39 19.05
CA ARG A 271 9.99 -4.59 18.65
C ARG A 271 10.46 -3.52 17.65
N GLU A 272 11.76 -3.35 17.52
CA GLU A 272 12.36 -2.45 16.54
C GLU A 272 12.23 -2.99 15.11
N LEU A 273 12.20 -2.08 14.12
CA LEU A 273 12.09 -2.44 12.70
C LEU A 273 13.20 -3.40 12.24
N GLY A 274 14.43 -3.19 12.69
CA GLY A 274 15.58 -4.03 12.36
C GLY A 274 15.51 -5.46 12.91
N ALA A 275 14.60 -5.74 13.84
CA ALA A 275 14.42 -7.08 14.41
C ALA A 275 13.62 -8.02 13.50
N TYR A 276 12.90 -7.49 12.50
CA TYR A 276 12.18 -8.31 11.53
C TYR A 276 13.14 -8.79 10.44
N HIS A 277 13.18 -10.11 10.22
CA HIS A 277 13.90 -10.69 9.10
C HIS A 277 13.10 -10.52 7.80
N LEU A 278 13.20 -9.33 7.20
CA LEU A 278 12.54 -8.98 5.94
C LEU A 278 13.52 -9.12 4.77
N PRO A 279 13.53 -10.24 4.02
CA PRO A 279 14.37 -10.39 2.84
C PRO A 279 13.87 -9.47 1.71
N THR A 280 14.37 -8.24 1.67
CA THR A 280 13.91 -7.17 0.77
C THR A 280 13.86 -7.62 -0.69
N ASP A 281 14.88 -8.36 -1.13
CA ASP A 281 15.03 -8.84 -2.50
C ASP A 281 14.00 -9.94 -2.85
N ALA A 282 13.34 -10.54 -1.87
CA ALA A 282 12.26 -11.52 -2.10
C ALA A 282 10.91 -10.83 -2.32
N TYR A 283 10.75 -9.64 -1.75
CA TYR A 283 9.56 -8.82 -1.93
C TYR A 283 9.62 -8.01 -3.23
N ALA A 284 10.79 -7.51 -3.63
CA ALA A 284 10.93 -6.74 -4.85
C ALA A 284 12.09 -7.26 -5.71
N ASN A 285 11.78 -7.93 -6.83
CA ASN A 285 12.75 -8.35 -7.82
C ASN A 285 12.09 -8.63 -9.19
N PRO A 286 12.83 -8.52 -10.31
CA PRO A 286 12.23 -8.51 -11.66
C PRO A 286 11.74 -9.87 -12.14
N VAL A 287 12.05 -10.95 -11.41
CA VAL A 287 11.72 -12.32 -11.80
C VAL A 287 10.48 -12.83 -11.07
N CYS A 288 10.40 -12.63 -9.76
CA CYS A 288 9.38 -13.23 -8.90
C CYS A 288 9.12 -12.45 -7.60
N GLY A 289 9.35 -11.13 -7.58
CA GLY A 289 9.12 -10.31 -6.40
C GLY A 289 7.66 -10.36 -5.92
N ALA A 290 7.46 -10.64 -4.63
CA ALA A 290 6.13 -10.83 -4.06
C ALA A 290 5.25 -9.56 -4.05
N LEU A 291 5.88 -8.39 -3.99
CA LEU A 291 5.28 -7.05 -3.95
C LEU A 291 5.70 -6.18 -5.14
N GLY A 292 6.32 -6.77 -6.17
CA GLY A 292 6.64 -6.03 -7.40
C GLY A 292 7.99 -6.36 -8.02
N PRO A 293 8.27 -5.78 -9.20
CA PRO A 293 9.51 -6.03 -9.94
C PRO A 293 10.74 -5.29 -9.37
N SER A 294 10.54 -4.20 -8.63
CA SER A 294 11.63 -3.33 -8.20
C SER A 294 11.20 -2.33 -7.13
N VAL A 295 12.18 -1.67 -6.51
CA VAL A 295 12.00 -0.50 -5.66
C VAL A 295 12.67 0.71 -6.30
N VAL A 296 11.96 1.82 -6.36
CA VAL A 296 12.47 3.13 -6.76
C VAL A 296 12.92 3.87 -5.52
N TYR A 297 14.13 4.43 -5.58
CA TYR A 297 14.69 5.29 -4.54
C TYR A 297 14.57 6.73 -4.99
N ASP A 298 13.78 7.54 -4.29
CA ASP A 298 13.68 8.96 -4.60
C ASP A 298 14.88 9.71 -4.04
N VAL A 299 15.97 9.70 -4.81
CA VAL A 299 17.20 10.45 -4.51
C VAL A 299 17.04 11.96 -4.72
N SER A 300 15.89 12.40 -5.26
CA SER A 300 15.57 13.82 -5.46
C SER A 300 14.82 14.42 -4.27
N SER A 301 14.19 13.60 -3.42
CA SER A 301 13.57 14.04 -2.17
C SER A 301 14.61 14.64 -1.23
N THR A 302 14.38 15.89 -0.85
CA THR A 302 15.30 16.67 0.01
C THR A 302 14.80 16.77 1.45
N SER A 303 13.65 16.15 1.75
CA SER A 303 13.07 16.08 3.09
C SER A 303 13.26 14.70 3.73
N THR A 304 13.00 13.62 2.99
CA THR A 304 13.04 12.22 3.48
C THR A 304 13.76 11.30 2.49
N SER A 305 14.22 10.12 2.94
CA SER A 305 14.76 9.07 2.04
C SER A 305 13.64 8.21 1.47
N ALA A 306 12.75 8.77 0.66
CA ALA A 306 11.55 8.08 0.20
C ALA A 306 11.86 6.89 -0.74
N THR A 307 11.11 5.79 -0.58
CA THR A 307 11.18 4.63 -1.48
C THR A 307 9.79 4.20 -1.89
N ILE A 308 9.63 3.78 -3.15
CA ILE A 308 8.33 3.39 -3.71
C ILE A 308 8.48 2.06 -4.45
N GLY A 309 7.56 1.13 -4.20
CA GLY A 309 7.37 -0.07 -5.02
C GLY A 309 5.94 -0.17 -5.52
N CYS A 310 5.69 -1.12 -6.42
CA CYS A 310 4.37 -1.32 -7.02
C CYS A 310 4.15 -2.78 -7.44
N PHE A 311 2.95 -3.30 -7.19
CA PHE A 311 2.47 -4.55 -7.76
C PHE A 311 1.11 -4.35 -8.44
N SER A 312 0.76 -5.25 -9.38
CA SER A 312 -0.51 -5.19 -10.09
C SER A 312 -1.43 -6.36 -9.74
N LEU A 313 -2.68 -6.07 -9.38
CA LEU A 313 -3.71 -7.06 -9.07
C LEU A 313 -4.88 -6.95 -10.06
N ARG A 314 -5.39 -8.09 -10.55
CA ARG A 314 -6.59 -8.12 -11.40
C ARG A 314 -7.83 -7.85 -10.55
N SER A 315 -8.60 -6.83 -10.91
CA SER A 315 -9.87 -6.45 -10.30
C SER A 315 -10.95 -6.39 -11.38
N GLY A 316 -11.74 -7.46 -11.51
CA GLY A 316 -12.66 -7.60 -12.64
C GLY A 316 -11.89 -7.65 -13.97
N ASP A 317 -12.23 -6.75 -14.89
CA ASP A 317 -11.67 -6.73 -16.25
C ASP A 317 -10.35 -5.95 -16.37
N TYR A 318 -9.93 -5.20 -15.34
CA TYR A 318 -8.72 -4.37 -15.39
C TYR A 318 -7.65 -4.78 -14.37
N LEU A 319 -6.42 -4.38 -14.62
CA LEU A 319 -5.31 -4.50 -13.67
C LEU A 319 -5.14 -3.19 -12.91
N ARG A 320 -5.20 -3.28 -11.59
CA ARG A 320 -4.93 -2.16 -10.71
C ARG A 320 -3.47 -2.19 -10.28
N GLU A 321 -2.74 -1.13 -10.55
CA GLU A 321 -1.45 -0.87 -9.94
C GLU A 321 -1.66 -0.44 -8.49
N THR A 322 -0.88 -1.00 -7.58
CA THR A 322 -0.95 -0.71 -6.14
C THR A 322 0.45 -0.42 -5.67
N PHE A 323 0.67 0.86 -5.39
CA PHE A 323 1.92 1.35 -4.85
C PHE A 323 2.06 0.99 -3.38
N TRP A 324 3.26 1.08 -2.85
CA TRP A 324 3.58 1.02 -1.43
C TRP A 324 4.89 1.81 -1.23
N GLY A 325 5.06 2.40 -0.06
CA GLY A 325 6.11 3.38 0.17
C GLY A 325 6.64 3.42 1.58
N GLY A 326 7.84 3.97 1.72
CA GLY A 326 8.45 4.17 3.02
C GLY A 326 9.17 5.50 3.09
N HIS A 327 9.05 6.15 4.24
CA HIS A 327 9.60 7.47 4.50
C HIS A 327 10.34 7.42 5.84
N ALA A 328 11.67 7.46 5.76
CA ALA A 328 12.57 7.50 6.91
C ALA A 328 13.82 8.32 6.57
N ASP A 329 14.74 8.44 7.53
CA ASP A 329 16.02 9.13 7.34
C ASP A 329 17.05 8.33 6.53
N ARG A 330 16.75 7.06 6.21
CA ARG A 330 17.63 6.15 5.46
C ARG A 330 16.83 5.29 4.52
N PHE A 331 17.29 5.16 3.27
CA PHE A 331 16.64 4.31 2.27
C PHE A 331 16.44 2.86 2.73
N GLY A 332 17.40 2.26 3.45
CA GLY A 332 17.25 0.90 3.95
C GLY A 332 16.08 0.72 4.93
N ASP A 333 15.78 1.75 5.73
CA ASP A 333 14.63 1.72 6.65
C ASP A 333 13.33 2.01 5.90
N SER A 334 13.36 2.94 4.94
CA SER A 334 12.25 3.20 4.03
C SER A 334 11.83 1.96 3.25
N VAL A 335 12.78 1.18 2.70
CA VAL A 335 12.45 -0.08 2.00
C VAL A 335 11.72 -1.05 2.94
N ARG A 336 12.18 -1.18 4.19
CA ARG A 336 11.54 -2.08 5.17
C ARG A 336 10.14 -1.60 5.54
N ILE A 337 9.97 -0.30 5.78
CA ILE A 337 8.65 0.31 6.04
C ILE A 337 7.72 0.07 4.84
N GLY A 338 8.20 0.33 3.62
CA GLY A 338 7.41 0.13 2.41
C GLY A 338 7.03 -1.32 2.14
N ILE A 339 7.89 -2.29 2.50
CA ILE A 339 7.53 -3.70 2.45
C ILE A 339 6.43 -4.04 3.47
N LEU A 340 6.49 -3.48 4.68
CA LEU A 340 5.43 -3.68 5.68
C LEU A 340 4.10 -3.09 5.21
N GLU A 341 4.11 -1.89 4.62
CA GLU A 341 2.92 -1.30 3.99
C GLU A 341 2.45 -2.14 2.79
N GLY A 342 3.35 -2.61 1.93
CA GLY A 342 3.01 -3.45 0.79
C GLY A 342 2.42 -4.80 1.20
N LEU A 343 2.90 -5.38 2.31
CA LEU A 343 2.32 -6.59 2.92
C LEU A 343 0.90 -6.34 3.45
N GLU A 344 0.70 -5.22 4.15
CA GLU A 344 -0.61 -4.80 4.64
C GLU A 344 -1.59 -4.60 3.47
N ARG A 345 -1.19 -3.84 2.44
CA ARG A 345 -2.00 -3.62 1.24
C ARG A 345 -2.31 -4.93 0.55
N TYR A 346 -1.30 -5.78 0.34
CA TYR A 346 -1.48 -7.06 -0.32
C TYR A 346 -2.48 -7.96 0.45
N ALA A 347 -2.50 -7.93 1.78
CA ALA A 347 -3.48 -8.64 2.62
C ALA A 347 -4.88 -8.00 2.58
N GLY A 348 -4.99 -6.67 2.66
CA GLY A 348 -6.26 -5.94 2.74
C GLY A 348 -7.02 -5.83 1.42
N MET A 349 -6.39 -6.11 0.28
CA MET A 349 -7.06 -6.01 -1.02
C MET A 349 -8.14 -7.07 -1.24
N ARG A 350 -7.94 -8.30 -0.82
CA ARG A 350 -8.94 -9.39 -0.94
C ARG A 350 -8.62 -10.52 0.04
N PRO A 351 -9.60 -11.34 0.44
CA PRO A 351 -9.31 -12.53 1.22
C PRO A 351 -8.41 -13.49 0.41
N ARG A 352 -7.22 -13.81 0.94
CA ARG A 352 -6.25 -14.72 0.27
C ARG A 352 -6.18 -16.10 0.90
N THR A 353 -6.23 -16.14 2.23
CA THR A 353 -6.07 -17.39 2.99
C THR A 353 -7.41 -17.86 3.53
N ARG A 354 -8.28 -16.94 3.94
CA ARG A 354 -9.62 -17.24 4.46
C ARG A 354 -10.66 -16.88 3.42
N ALA A 355 -11.14 -17.88 2.68
CA ALA A 355 -12.27 -17.65 1.78
C ALA A 355 -13.52 -17.39 2.63
N SER A 356 -14.28 -16.34 2.29
CA SER A 356 -15.51 -15.95 2.97
C SER A 356 -16.47 -17.13 3.01
N ALA A 357 -16.73 -17.65 4.20
CA ALA A 357 -17.49 -18.88 4.36
C ALA A 357 -19.01 -18.66 4.31
N VAL A 358 -19.46 -17.43 4.53
CA VAL A 358 -20.89 -17.10 4.71
C VAL A 358 -21.39 -16.23 3.56
N ARG A 359 -22.46 -16.67 2.91
CA ARG A 359 -23.25 -15.91 1.94
C ARG A 359 -24.70 -15.91 2.39
N ALA A 360 -25.22 -14.74 2.71
CA ALA A 360 -26.57 -14.55 3.23
C ALA A 360 -27.00 -13.09 3.05
N SER A 361 -28.29 -12.82 3.14
CA SER A 361 -28.81 -11.45 3.27
C SER A 361 -28.73 -10.95 4.72
N LEU A 362 -28.71 -9.63 4.92
CA LEU A 362 -28.77 -9.05 6.27
C LEU A 362 -30.07 -9.44 6.98
N ALA A 363 -31.19 -9.50 6.24
CA ALA A 363 -32.50 -9.84 6.78
C ALA A 363 -32.53 -11.27 7.34
N GLU A 364 -31.97 -12.25 6.61
CA GLU A 364 -31.86 -13.64 7.07
C GLU A 364 -31.01 -13.74 8.33
N LEU A 365 -29.79 -13.18 8.32
CA LEU A 365 -28.89 -13.25 9.47
C LEU A 365 -29.49 -12.59 10.73
N THR A 366 -30.18 -11.46 10.55
CA THR A 366 -30.85 -10.78 11.67
C THR A 366 -32.03 -11.60 12.20
N ALA A 367 -32.82 -12.22 11.31
CA ALA A 367 -33.94 -13.09 11.70
C ALA A 367 -33.46 -14.34 12.47
N ASP A 368 -32.29 -14.86 12.11
CA ASP A 368 -31.62 -15.96 12.81
C ASP A 368 -30.95 -15.55 14.13
N GLY A 369 -30.98 -14.26 14.47
CA GLY A 369 -30.39 -13.72 15.70
C GLY A 369 -28.85 -13.69 15.68
N ALA A 370 -28.24 -13.71 14.50
CA ALA A 370 -26.79 -13.62 14.37
C ALA A 370 -26.28 -12.22 14.78
N ASP A 371 -25.10 -12.19 15.41
CA ASP A 371 -24.37 -10.95 15.64
C ASP A 371 -23.75 -10.49 14.31
N VAL A 372 -24.23 -9.36 13.77
CA VAL A 372 -23.83 -8.82 12.46
C VAL A 372 -23.52 -7.33 12.53
N VAL A 373 -22.55 -6.87 11.73
CA VAL A 373 -22.37 -5.45 11.44
C VAL A 373 -23.35 -5.04 10.34
N ASP A 374 -24.28 -4.14 10.67
CA ASP A 374 -25.21 -3.59 9.68
C ASP A 374 -24.46 -2.60 8.75
N PRO A 375 -24.40 -2.86 7.43
CA PRO A 375 -23.68 -1.99 6.50
C PRO A 375 -24.14 -0.53 6.53
N ARG A 376 -25.41 -0.27 6.92
CA ARG A 376 -25.96 1.08 7.00
C ARG A 376 -25.27 1.93 8.08
N GLN A 377 -24.71 1.30 9.10
CA GLN A 377 -23.95 1.99 10.16
C GLN A 377 -22.59 2.48 9.66
N CYS A 378 -22.05 1.89 8.59
CA CYS A 378 -20.78 2.29 7.97
C CYS A 378 -20.98 3.28 6.81
N GLY A 379 -22.20 3.80 6.63
CA GLY A 379 -22.55 4.70 5.54
C GLY A 379 -22.81 3.99 4.22
N LEU A 380 -23.71 4.56 3.42
CA LEU A 380 -24.05 4.10 2.07
C LEU A 380 -23.89 5.25 1.08
N TYR A 381 -23.65 4.92 -0.18
CA TYR A 381 -23.66 5.93 -1.23
C TYR A 381 -25.05 6.53 -1.43
N ALA A 382 -25.07 7.80 -1.84
CA ALA A 382 -26.28 8.51 -2.11
C ALA A 382 -27.01 7.91 -3.34
N PRO A 383 -28.36 7.99 -3.41
CA PRO A 383 -29.12 7.49 -4.57
C PRO A 383 -28.63 8.02 -5.92
N GLU A 384 -28.15 9.27 -5.96
CA GLU A 384 -27.62 9.94 -7.14
C GLU A 384 -26.37 9.24 -7.68
N PHE A 385 -25.53 8.68 -6.80
CA PHE A 385 -24.38 7.88 -7.22
C PHE A 385 -24.83 6.63 -7.97
N HIS A 386 -25.81 5.90 -7.44
CA HIS A 386 -26.33 4.69 -8.08
C HIS A 386 -27.06 4.98 -9.39
N ALA A 387 -27.77 6.11 -9.47
CA ALA A 387 -28.40 6.56 -10.72
C ALA A 387 -27.36 6.86 -11.81
N ALA A 388 -26.22 7.47 -11.44
CA ALA A 388 -25.11 7.72 -12.36
C ALA A 388 -24.28 6.46 -12.67
N ASN A 389 -24.30 5.46 -11.78
CA ASN A 389 -23.52 4.23 -11.86
C ASN A 389 -24.43 3.00 -11.74
N PRO A 390 -25.30 2.72 -12.73
CA PRO A 390 -26.33 1.67 -12.63
C PRO A 390 -25.76 0.24 -12.50
N HIS A 391 -24.46 0.07 -12.71
CA HIS A 391 -23.74 -1.19 -12.53
C HIS A 391 -23.36 -1.46 -11.05
N VAL A 392 -23.42 -0.45 -10.17
CA VAL A 392 -23.27 -0.61 -8.73
C VAL A 392 -24.66 -0.55 -8.09
N ALA A 393 -25.23 -1.70 -7.79
CA ALA A 393 -26.55 -1.75 -7.18
C ALA A 393 -26.54 -1.21 -5.73
N PRO A 394 -27.58 -0.47 -5.30
CA PRO A 394 -27.70 -0.03 -3.92
C PRO A 394 -27.79 -1.23 -2.98
N PHE A 395 -27.39 -1.01 -1.73
CA PHE A 395 -27.58 -2.02 -0.68
C PHE A 395 -29.07 -2.24 -0.41
N ALA A 396 -29.48 -3.51 -0.31
CA ALA A 396 -30.80 -3.92 0.13
C ALA A 396 -30.66 -5.02 1.19
N PRO A 397 -31.40 -4.97 2.31
CA PRO A 397 -31.29 -5.96 3.39
C PRO A 397 -31.55 -7.41 2.95
N GLU A 398 -32.34 -7.62 1.89
CA GLU A 398 -32.72 -8.90 1.34
C GLU A 398 -31.72 -9.43 0.29
N ARG A 399 -30.74 -8.60 -0.10
CA ARG A 399 -29.74 -9.00 -1.09
C ARG A 399 -28.68 -9.87 -0.41
N GLU A 400 -28.44 -11.05 -0.96
CA GLU A 400 -27.33 -11.90 -0.55
C GLU A 400 -25.99 -11.22 -0.83
N ILE A 401 -25.14 -11.14 0.20
CA ILE A 401 -23.76 -10.64 0.11
C ILE A 401 -22.81 -11.62 0.82
N ALA A 402 -21.50 -11.45 0.59
CA ALA A 402 -20.48 -12.21 1.29
C ALA A 402 -20.16 -11.59 2.65
N TRP A 403 -19.97 -12.44 3.65
CA TRP A 403 -19.63 -12.08 5.02
C TRP A 403 -18.38 -12.82 5.48
N VAL A 404 -17.59 -12.17 6.32
CA VAL A 404 -16.40 -12.73 6.97
C VAL A 404 -16.54 -12.65 8.48
N TRP A 405 -15.89 -13.57 9.21
CA TRP A 405 -15.89 -13.50 10.67
C TRP A 405 -14.88 -12.48 11.18
N GLY A 406 -15.39 -11.50 11.91
CA GLY A 406 -14.62 -10.59 12.74
C GLY A 406 -14.83 -10.85 14.23
N TYR A 407 -14.31 -9.95 15.05
CA TYR A 407 -14.44 -9.99 16.50
C TYR A 407 -14.73 -8.61 17.06
N SER A 408 -15.79 -8.51 17.86
CA SER A 408 -16.11 -7.33 18.65
C SER A 408 -15.21 -7.29 19.88
N LEU A 409 -14.33 -6.29 19.98
CA LEU A 409 -13.45 -6.15 21.13
C LEU A 409 -14.20 -5.68 22.38
N GLY A 410 -15.21 -4.82 22.23
CA GLY A 410 -15.99 -4.33 23.36
C GLY A 410 -16.96 -5.37 23.92
N ARG A 411 -17.58 -6.19 23.06
CA ARG A 411 -18.53 -7.25 23.46
C ARG A 411 -17.87 -8.61 23.63
N GLU A 412 -16.58 -8.71 23.35
CA GLU A 412 -15.75 -9.92 23.41
C GLU A 412 -16.36 -11.16 22.72
N ARG A 413 -16.93 -10.98 21.53
CA ARG A 413 -17.57 -12.07 20.77
C ARG A 413 -17.33 -11.99 19.26
N PRO A 414 -17.35 -13.13 18.54
CA PRO A 414 -17.36 -13.12 17.09
C PRO A 414 -18.57 -12.38 16.51
N VAL A 415 -18.38 -11.74 15.35
CA VAL A 415 -19.43 -10.99 14.64
C VAL A 415 -19.22 -11.18 13.14
N LEU A 416 -20.30 -11.27 12.37
CA LEU A 416 -20.23 -11.28 10.91
C LEU A 416 -20.08 -9.86 10.38
N VAL A 417 -19.09 -9.65 9.52
CA VAL A 417 -18.80 -8.36 8.89
C VAL A 417 -18.98 -8.52 7.37
N PRO A 418 -19.67 -7.59 6.69
CA PRO A 418 -19.73 -7.61 5.23
C PRO A 418 -18.32 -7.57 4.65
N GLU A 419 -17.98 -8.52 3.77
CA GLU A 419 -16.63 -8.64 3.22
C GLU A 419 -16.15 -7.34 2.57
N VAL A 420 -17.06 -6.67 1.83
CA VAL A 420 -16.79 -5.42 1.11
C VAL A 420 -16.38 -4.25 2.03
N LEU A 421 -16.66 -4.32 3.33
CA LEU A 421 -16.28 -3.31 4.31
C LEU A 421 -14.86 -3.53 4.87
N THR A 422 -14.25 -4.68 4.61
CA THR A 422 -12.93 -5.06 5.15
C THR A 422 -11.90 -5.27 4.06
N TYR A 423 -12.34 -5.66 2.87
CA TYR A 423 -11.48 -5.88 1.71
C TYR A 423 -11.87 -4.94 0.57
N TYR A 424 -10.95 -4.05 0.19
CA TYR A 424 -11.27 -2.95 -0.70
C TYR A 424 -11.13 -3.30 -2.20
N HIS A 425 -10.55 -4.43 -2.60
CA HIS A 425 -10.35 -4.80 -4.01
C HIS A 425 -10.74 -6.25 -4.38
N THR A 426 -11.71 -6.85 -3.68
CA THR A 426 -12.29 -8.15 -4.09
C THR A 426 -12.82 -8.11 -5.54
N PRO A 427 -12.43 -9.04 -6.43
CA PRO A 427 -12.89 -9.04 -7.82
C PRO A 427 -14.42 -9.05 -7.98
N GLY A 428 -14.92 -8.24 -8.93
CA GLY A 428 -16.33 -8.20 -9.31
C GLY A 428 -17.14 -7.08 -8.64
N LEU A 429 -18.21 -6.65 -9.33
CA LEU A 429 -19.09 -5.56 -8.90
C LEU A 429 -20.40 -6.07 -8.27
N ALA A 430 -20.78 -7.33 -8.51
CA ALA A 430 -22.11 -7.85 -8.16
C ALA A 430 -22.42 -7.82 -6.65
N GLY A 431 -21.40 -7.97 -5.80
CA GLY A 431 -21.54 -7.87 -4.34
C GLY A 431 -21.28 -6.47 -3.77
N ARG A 432 -20.89 -5.50 -4.60
CA ARG A 432 -20.50 -4.16 -4.14
C ARG A 432 -21.71 -3.24 -4.06
N PHE A 433 -21.71 -2.40 -3.04
CA PHE A 433 -22.65 -1.29 -2.83
C PHE A 433 -21.94 -0.04 -2.31
N VAL A 434 -20.76 -0.23 -1.74
CA VAL A 434 -19.75 0.78 -1.41
C VAL A 434 -18.38 0.30 -1.90
N GLN A 435 -17.40 1.20 -1.89
CA GLN A 435 -16.01 0.91 -2.19
C GLN A 435 -15.19 1.41 -1.01
N GLU A 436 -14.67 0.48 -0.20
CA GLU A 436 -13.77 0.86 0.89
C GLU A 436 -12.39 1.29 0.40
N SER A 437 -11.64 1.90 1.31
CA SER A 437 -10.21 2.19 1.19
C SER A 437 -9.42 1.28 2.15
N SER A 438 -8.11 1.53 2.32
CA SER A 438 -7.29 0.86 3.32
C SER A 438 -7.55 1.34 4.75
N ASN A 439 -8.48 2.27 4.96
CA ASN A 439 -8.77 2.86 6.26
C ASN A 439 -8.94 1.79 7.36
N GLY A 440 -8.12 1.88 8.40
CA GLY A 440 -8.15 0.94 9.53
C GLY A 440 -7.44 -0.39 9.27
N CYS A 441 -6.83 -0.57 8.10
CA CYS A 441 -5.91 -1.68 7.86
C CYS A 441 -4.56 -1.35 8.50
N ALA A 442 -3.99 -2.29 9.25
CA ALA A 442 -2.70 -2.06 9.87
C ALA A 442 -1.94 -3.36 10.10
N SER A 443 -0.61 -3.27 10.02
CA SER A 443 0.31 -4.34 10.40
C SER A 443 1.09 -4.02 11.68
N GLY A 444 1.32 -5.03 12.53
CA GLY A 444 2.05 -4.89 13.78
C GLY A 444 2.74 -6.17 14.23
N GLY A 445 3.70 -6.06 15.16
CA GLY A 445 4.45 -7.21 15.70
C GLY A 445 3.70 -8.09 16.70
N SER A 446 2.44 -7.73 16.98
CA SER A 446 1.47 -8.45 17.79
C SER A 446 0.06 -8.05 17.32
N LEU A 447 -0.96 -8.81 17.72
CA LEU A 447 -2.35 -8.44 17.49
C LEU A 447 -2.69 -7.06 18.09
N ALA A 448 -2.27 -6.82 19.34
CA ALA A 448 -2.53 -5.54 20.01
C ALA A 448 -1.89 -4.37 19.26
N GLU A 449 -0.67 -4.54 18.74
CA GLU A 449 -0.02 -3.50 17.94
C GLU A 449 -0.79 -3.23 16.64
N ALA A 450 -1.19 -4.27 15.91
CA ALA A 450 -1.93 -4.11 14.65
C ALA A 450 -3.30 -3.42 14.90
N VAL A 451 -4.03 -3.85 15.93
CA VAL A 451 -5.30 -3.23 16.33
C VAL A 451 -5.11 -1.78 16.77
N TYR A 452 -4.05 -1.48 17.53
CA TYR A 452 -3.75 -0.12 17.97
C TYR A 452 -3.64 0.83 16.78
N PHE A 453 -2.78 0.51 15.80
CA PHE A 453 -2.57 1.40 14.64
C PHE A 453 -3.80 1.49 13.75
N GLY A 454 -4.53 0.39 13.52
CA GLY A 454 -5.78 0.44 12.77
C GLY A 454 -6.84 1.30 13.46
N LEU A 455 -6.95 1.22 14.79
CA LEU A 455 -7.89 2.06 15.54
C LEU A 455 -7.48 3.54 15.56
N MET A 456 -6.18 3.84 15.68
CA MET A 456 -5.69 5.22 15.62
C MET A 456 -6.00 5.85 14.27
N GLU A 457 -5.81 5.11 13.17
CA GLU A 457 -6.15 5.60 11.83
C GLU A 457 -7.65 5.89 11.70
N VAL A 458 -8.52 4.97 12.14
CA VAL A 458 -9.98 5.19 12.09
C VAL A 458 -10.39 6.43 12.90
N ILE A 459 -9.81 6.64 14.08
CA ILE A 459 -10.05 7.83 14.91
C ILE A 459 -9.55 9.11 14.22
N GLU A 460 -8.37 9.05 13.59
CA GLU A 460 -7.78 10.15 12.85
C GLU A 460 -8.66 10.59 11.68
N ARG A 461 -9.13 9.64 10.88
CA ARG A 461 -9.98 9.91 9.71
C ARG A 461 -11.35 10.45 10.13
N ASP A 462 -11.97 9.92 11.18
CA ASP A 462 -13.24 10.45 11.71
C ASP A 462 -13.08 11.90 12.20
N ALA A 463 -12.06 12.17 13.01
CA ALA A 463 -11.78 13.51 13.54
C ALA A 463 -11.47 14.52 12.43
N PHE A 464 -10.70 14.09 11.43
CA PHE A 464 -10.37 14.92 10.27
C PHE A 464 -11.61 15.25 9.45
N LEU A 465 -12.44 14.26 9.12
CA LEU A 465 -13.65 14.48 8.30
C LEU A 465 -14.70 15.32 9.02
N LEU A 466 -14.85 15.15 10.34
CA LEU A 466 -15.67 16.05 11.16
C LEU A 466 -15.15 17.49 11.13
N THR A 467 -13.83 17.65 11.22
CA THR A 467 -13.20 18.97 11.14
C THR A 467 -13.43 19.61 9.78
N TRP A 468 -13.10 18.86 8.72
CA TRP A 468 -13.13 19.32 7.34
C TRP A 468 -14.54 19.67 6.89
N TYR A 469 -15.44 18.69 6.90
CA TYR A 469 -16.80 18.88 6.43
C TYR A 469 -17.64 19.70 7.41
N GLY A 470 -17.35 19.65 8.71
CA GLY A 470 -18.03 20.50 9.69
C GLY A 470 -17.51 21.94 9.77
N ARG A 471 -16.47 22.28 8.99
CA ARG A 471 -15.76 23.57 9.06
C ARG A 471 -15.46 23.97 10.49
N GLN A 472 -14.96 23.03 11.28
CA GLN A 472 -14.71 23.23 12.70
C GLN A 472 -13.37 23.97 12.89
N PRO A 473 -13.37 25.20 13.45
CA PRO A 473 -12.12 25.84 13.84
C PRO A 473 -11.47 25.03 14.97
N LEU A 474 -10.15 24.89 14.92
CA LEU A 474 -9.36 24.13 15.88
C LEU A 474 -8.28 25.00 16.54
N PRO A 475 -7.91 24.72 17.80
CA PRO A 475 -6.77 25.36 18.45
C PRO A 475 -5.46 25.02 17.73
N GLU A 476 -4.64 26.04 17.46
CA GLU A 476 -3.34 25.87 16.81
C GLU A 476 -2.26 25.49 17.84
N ILE A 477 -1.43 24.52 17.49
CA ILE A 477 -0.33 24.01 18.29
C ILE A 477 0.95 24.69 17.83
N ASP A 478 1.77 25.17 18.77
CA ASP A 478 3.10 25.68 18.46
C ASP A 478 4.09 24.51 18.25
N PRO A 479 4.59 24.26 17.03
CA PRO A 479 5.55 23.18 16.80
C PRO A 479 6.89 23.38 17.53
N ALA A 480 7.23 24.62 17.91
CA ALA A 480 8.43 24.90 18.70
C ALA A 480 8.34 24.33 20.13
N SER A 481 7.13 24.03 20.60
CA SER A 481 6.89 23.37 21.90
C SER A 481 7.21 21.88 21.91
N SER A 482 7.40 21.25 20.74
CA SER A 482 7.81 19.85 20.66
C SER A 482 9.15 19.65 21.38
N THR A 483 9.23 18.61 22.19
CA THR A 483 10.47 18.20 22.87
C THR A 483 11.47 17.54 21.91
N ARG A 484 11.01 17.05 20.75
CA ARG A 484 11.85 16.35 19.76
C ARG A 484 12.56 17.32 18.83
N ALA A 485 13.90 17.29 18.87
CA ALA A 485 14.72 18.14 18.00
C ALA A 485 14.48 17.87 16.51
N ALA A 486 14.29 16.59 16.12
CA ALA A 486 14.02 16.21 14.73
C ALA A 486 12.73 16.84 14.19
N THR A 487 11.66 16.88 15.00
CA THR A 487 10.40 17.53 14.64
C THR A 487 10.62 19.02 14.37
N ARG A 488 11.27 19.74 15.30
CA ARG A 488 11.55 21.18 15.14
C ARG A 488 12.41 21.46 13.90
N GLN A 489 13.46 20.66 13.69
CA GLN A 489 14.36 20.78 12.53
C GLN A 489 13.66 20.54 11.18
N MET A 490 12.71 19.61 11.12
CA MET A 490 11.94 19.36 9.90
C MET A 490 10.96 20.51 9.61
N VAL A 491 10.36 21.11 10.64
CA VAL A 491 9.57 22.35 10.49
C VAL A 491 10.42 23.48 9.91
N ASP A 492 11.62 23.70 10.46
CA ASP A 492 12.57 24.70 9.93
C ASP A 492 12.96 24.39 8.48
N ARG A 493 13.14 23.11 8.14
CA ARG A 493 13.44 22.68 6.77
C ARG A 493 12.29 22.98 5.80
N LEU A 494 11.04 22.78 6.18
CA LEU A 494 9.90 23.15 5.32
C LEU A 494 9.83 24.66 5.07
N ALA A 495 10.15 25.47 6.09
CA ALA A 495 10.24 26.92 5.93
C ALA A 495 11.31 27.31 4.89
N MET A 496 12.45 26.60 4.84
CA MET A 496 13.48 26.81 3.80
C MET A 496 12.97 26.48 2.39
N TYR A 497 12.01 25.56 2.25
CA TYR A 497 11.34 25.24 0.97
C TYR A 497 10.15 26.17 0.65
N GLY A 498 9.93 27.22 1.45
CA GLY A 498 8.86 28.19 1.20
C GLY A 498 7.50 27.77 1.78
N TYR A 499 7.47 26.81 2.71
CA TYR A 499 6.25 26.32 3.34
C TYR A 499 6.20 26.62 4.84
N GLU A 500 5.04 27.09 5.29
CA GLU A 500 4.70 27.15 6.70
C GLU A 500 4.00 25.86 7.13
N ALA A 501 4.58 25.12 8.08
CA ALA A 501 3.92 23.97 8.69
C ALA A 501 3.09 24.42 9.91
N ARG A 502 1.77 24.20 9.84
CA ARG A 502 0.80 24.55 10.88
C ARG A 502 0.13 23.29 11.41
N PHE A 503 -0.14 23.25 12.72
CA PHE A 503 -0.64 22.06 13.41
C PHE A 503 -1.81 22.40 14.30
N PHE A 504 -2.81 21.52 14.38
CA PHE A 504 -4.06 21.79 15.06
C PHE A 504 -4.48 20.61 15.94
N ASP A 505 -5.02 20.91 17.12
CA ASP A 505 -5.60 19.92 18.01
C ASP A 505 -6.96 19.46 17.46
N ALA A 506 -6.98 18.25 16.88
CA ALA A 506 -8.15 17.61 16.31
C ALA A 506 -8.68 16.48 17.21
N ALA A 507 -8.31 16.43 18.50
CA ALA A 507 -8.88 15.46 19.44
C ALA A 507 -10.32 15.87 19.82
N LEU A 508 -11.30 15.49 18.97
CA LEU A 508 -12.69 15.98 19.09
C LEU A 508 -13.54 15.12 20.03
N THR A 509 -13.60 13.82 19.78
CA THR A 509 -14.60 12.91 20.39
C THR A 509 -13.98 11.96 21.39
N PHE A 510 -12.80 11.43 21.08
CA PHE A 510 -12.13 10.45 21.91
C PHE A 510 -10.97 11.10 22.67
N PRO A 511 -10.64 10.62 23.88
CA PRO A 511 -9.50 11.08 24.66
C PRO A 511 -8.16 10.58 24.09
N VAL A 512 -7.96 10.70 22.78
CA VAL A 512 -6.78 10.29 22.03
C VAL A 512 -6.20 11.53 21.35
N PRO A 513 -4.90 11.83 21.47
CA PRO A 513 -4.28 12.90 20.70
C PRO A 513 -4.46 12.67 19.21
N VAL A 514 -5.00 13.67 18.52
CA VAL A 514 -5.10 13.74 17.06
C VAL A 514 -4.59 15.11 16.64
N VAL A 515 -3.62 15.13 15.73
CA VAL A 515 -3.03 16.36 15.20
C VAL A 515 -3.32 16.43 13.71
N ALA A 516 -3.98 17.51 13.28
CA ALA A 516 -4.09 17.84 11.86
C ALA A 516 -2.94 18.79 11.47
N GLY A 517 -2.21 18.46 10.41
CA GLY A 517 -1.10 19.25 9.87
C GLY A 517 -1.43 19.85 8.51
N VAL A 518 -1.01 21.09 8.27
CA VAL A 518 -1.11 21.75 6.96
C VAL A 518 0.21 22.44 6.63
N ALA A 519 0.82 22.08 5.51
CA ALA A 519 1.90 22.86 4.92
C ALA A 519 1.30 23.90 3.97
N VAL A 520 1.56 25.18 4.19
CA VAL A 520 1.00 26.30 3.40
C VAL A 520 2.12 27.06 2.71
N ARG A 521 2.06 27.20 1.38
CA ARG A 521 3.07 27.94 0.63
C ARG A 521 3.01 29.44 0.96
N HIS A 522 4.14 30.04 1.33
CA HIS A 522 4.22 31.44 1.78
C HIS A 522 3.80 32.47 0.74
N ASP A 523 4.14 32.24 -0.54
CA ASP A 523 3.84 33.16 -1.65
C ASP A 523 2.41 33.02 -2.19
N GLY A 524 1.65 32.01 -1.74
CA GLY A 524 0.30 31.73 -2.22
C GLY A 524 0.20 31.15 -3.63
N GLY A 525 1.31 30.75 -4.25
CA GLY A 525 1.37 30.18 -5.59
C GLY A 525 0.95 28.70 -5.68
N LEU A 526 1.31 28.09 -6.81
CA LEU A 526 1.07 26.65 -7.09
C LEU A 526 1.74 25.75 -6.04
N GLY A 527 1.22 24.55 -5.84
CA GLY A 527 1.55 23.76 -4.66
C GLY A 527 1.07 24.42 -3.38
N ARG A 528 -0.13 25.00 -3.42
CA ARG A 528 -0.67 25.91 -2.38
C ARG A 528 -0.70 25.29 -0.99
N MET A 529 -1.26 24.09 -0.82
CA MET A 529 -1.39 23.41 0.47
C MET A 529 -1.21 21.89 0.37
N CYS A 530 -0.58 21.31 1.40
CA CYS A 530 -0.60 19.86 1.67
C CYS A 530 -1.21 19.62 3.06
N PHE A 531 -1.97 18.54 3.20
CA PHE A 531 -2.61 18.15 4.45
C PHE A 531 -2.13 16.78 4.88
N GLY A 532 -2.06 16.58 6.20
CA GLY A 532 -1.79 15.30 6.81
C GLY A 532 -2.33 15.27 8.23
N ALA A 533 -2.30 14.11 8.86
CA ALA A 533 -2.60 13.98 10.27
C ALA A 533 -1.80 12.88 10.96
N GLY A 534 -1.96 12.84 12.27
CA GLY A 534 -1.42 11.78 13.10
C GLY A 534 -2.26 11.61 14.34
N ALA A 535 -2.59 10.37 14.68
CA ALA A 535 -3.22 10.00 15.93
C ALA A 535 -2.37 8.99 16.72
N GLY A 536 -2.41 9.12 18.04
CA GLY A 536 -1.71 8.20 18.94
C GLY A 536 -1.63 8.70 20.36
N LEU A 537 -1.55 7.79 21.33
CA LEU A 537 -1.46 8.14 22.76
C LEU A 537 -0.17 8.87 23.15
N ASP A 538 0.85 8.88 22.27
CA ASP A 538 1.99 9.80 22.37
C ASP A 538 1.79 11.01 21.45
N PRO A 539 1.53 12.21 22.02
CA PRO A 539 1.29 13.43 21.25
C PRO A 539 2.46 13.84 20.36
N GLU A 540 3.69 13.53 20.78
CA GLU A 540 4.88 13.86 19.99
C GLU A 540 4.99 12.95 18.75
N ALA A 541 4.50 11.70 18.85
CA ALA A 541 4.39 10.82 17.70
C ALA A 541 3.27 11.26 16.76
N ALA A 542 2.10 11.64 17.30
CA ALA A 542 1.01 12.19 16.50
C ALA A 542 1.44 13.44 15.71
N LEU A 543 2.12 14.39 16.35
CA LEU A 543 2.68 15.57 15.68
C LEU A 543 3.72 15.20 14.62
N ALA A 544 4.61 14.26 14.92
CA ALA A 544 5.65 13.84 13.98
C ALA A 544 5.07 13.10 12.75
N SER A 545 4.03 12.28 12.93
CA SER A 545 3.32 11.62 11.82
C SER A 545 2.66 12.65 10.90
N ALA A 546 1.90 13.61 11.46
CA ALA A 546 1.28 14.69 10.69
C ALA A 546 2.32 15.51 9.92
N LEU A 547 3.48 15.79 10.53
CA LEU A 547 4.60 16.48 9.88
C LEU A 547 5.23 15.65 8.76
N CYS A 548 5.40 14.33 8.95
CA CYS A 548 5.99 13.44 7.95
C CYS A 548 5.15 13.41 6.66
N GLU A 549 3.83 13.32 6.79
CA GLU A 549 2.90 13.33 5.65
C GLU A 549 3.03 14.64 4.85
N ILE A 550 2.87 15.80 5.51
CA ILE A 550 2.97 17.09 4.79
C ILE A 550 4.37 17.34 4.24
N ALA A 551 5.43 16.87 4.90
CA ALA A 551 6.81 17.09 4.46
C ALA A 551 7.19 16.25 3.24
N THR A 552 6.56 15.09 3.09
CA THR A 552 6.75 14.21 1.93
C THR A 552 6.11 14.82 0.69
N ASP A 553 4.89 15.35 0.82
CA ASP A 553 4.17 15.90 -0.33
C ASP A 553 4.59 17.31 -0.74
N ALA A 554 4.89 18.19 0.23
CA ALA A 554 5.13 19.62 -0.03
C ALA A 554 6.30 19.89 -0.97
N VAL A 555 7.39 19.12 -0.88
CA VAL A 555 8.60 19.35 -1.69
C VAL A 555 8.37 19.08 -3.18
N ASN A 556 7.46 18.17 -3.51
CA ASN A 556 7.17 17.74 -4.87
C ASN A 556 5.88 18.37 -5.43
N LEU A 557 5.02 18.93 -4.57
CA LEU A 557 3.72 19.45 -4.97
C LEU A 557 3.81 20.58 -6.02
N PRO A 558 4.69 21.59 -5.92
CA PRO A 558 4.77 22.65 -6.93
C PRO A 558 4.94 22.14 -8.36
N GLY A 559 5.94 21.28 -8.58
CA GLY A 559 6.22 20.73 -9.90
C GLY A 559 5.09 19.81 -10.40
N ARG A 560 4.44 19.05 -9.51
CA ARG A 560 3.24 18.26 -9.87
C ARG A 560 2.08 19.17 -10.28
N THR A 561 1.81 20.23 -9.51
CA THR A 561 0.75 21.18 -9.81
C THR A 561 1.01 21.92 -11.12
N GLU A 562 2.24 22.35 -11.40
CA GLU A 562 2.61 23.01 -12.66
C GLU A 562 2.34 22.13 -13.88
N ARG A 563 2.66 20.83 -13.80
CA ARG A 563 2.43 19.89 -14.91
C ARG A 563 0.95 19.62 -15.17
N GLU A 564 0.11 19.67 -14.14
CA GLU A 564 -1.31 19.34 -14.21
C GLU A 564 -2.24 20.55 -14.03
N GLU A 565 -1.71 21.78 -14.08
CA GLU A 565 -2.41 22.99 -13.66
C GLU A 565 -3.79 23.14 -14.33
N THR A 566 -3.88 22.93 -15.64
CA THR A 566 -5.15 22.99 -16.39
C THR A 566 -6.19 22.00 -15.86
N ARG A 567 -5.78 20.75 -15.58
CA ARG A 567 -6.65 19.70 -15.04
C ARG A 567 -7.10 20.06 -13.61
N LEU A 568 -6.17 20.49 -12.77
CA LEU A 568 -6.45 20.83 -11.37
C LEU A 568 -7.35 22.07 -11.24
N ARG A 569 -7.18 23.08 -12.10
CA ARG A 569 -8.08 24.24 -12.16
C ARG A 569 -9.48 23.86 -12.62
N ALA A 570 -9.60 22.91 -13.55
CA ALA A 570 -10.90 22.39 -13.97
C ALA A 570 -11.59 21.68 -12.79
N MET A 571 -10.87 20.85 -12.04
CA MET A 571 -11.38 20.21 -10.81
C MET A 571 -11.77 21.23 -9.73
N ALA A 572 -10.99 22.30 -9.55
CA ALA A 572 -11.31 23.36 -8.59
C ALA A 572 -12.58 24.15 -8.97
N ALA A 573 -12.95 24.15 -10.26
CA ALA A 573 -14.19 24.75 -10.76
C ALA A 573 -15.37 23.76 -10.72
N ASP A 574 -15.11 22.46 -10.88
CA ASP A 574 -16.10 21.38 -10.88
C ASP A 574 -15.56 20.14 -10.14
N PHE A 575 -16.02 19.94 -8.90
CA PHE A 575 -15.59 18.82 -8.06
C PHE A 575 -16.07 17.46 -8.56
N ASP A 576 -17.03 17.37 -9.50
CA ASP A 576 -17.38 16.10 -10.12
C ASP A 576 -16.21 15.49 -10.91
N LEU A 577 -15.21 16.29 -11.27
CA LEU A 577 -13.97 15.84 -11.90
C LEU A 577 -12.97 15.24 -10.89
N VAL A 578 -13.17 15.41 -9.59
CA VAL A 578 -12.38 14.75 -8.54
C VAL A 578 -12.92 13.33 -8.38
N ALA A 579 -12.28 12.36 -9.03
CA ALA A 579 -12.82 11.02 -9.23
C ALA A 579 -12.00 9.93 -8.55
N ALA A 580 -10.72 10.17 -8.30
CA ALA A 580 -9.78 9.20 -7.74
C ALA A 580 -9.05 9.73 -6.51
N LEU A 581 -8.38 8.83 -5.79
CA LEU A 581 -7.63 9.13 -4.57
C LEU A 581 -6.63 10.26 -4.77
N HIS A 582 -5.82 10.22 -5.83
CA HIS A 582 -4.78 11.22 -6.07
C HIS A 582 -5.34 12.61 -6.39
N ASP A 583 -6.58 12.73 -6.88
CA ASP A 583 -7.20 14.01 -7.19
C ASP A 583 -7.47 14.84 -5.92
N HIS A 584 -7.83 14.17 -4.82
CA HIS A 584 -8.19 14.79 -3.54
C HIS A 584 -7.09 15.69 -2.96
N PRO A 585 -5.85 15.22 -2.75
CA PRO A 585 -4.76 16.08 -2.29
C PRO A 585 -4.26 17.02 -3.39
N LEU A 586 -4.17 16.57 -4.65
CA LEU A 586 -3.54 17.35 -5.73
C LEU A 586 -4.33 18.61 -6.11
N VAL A 587 -5.67 18.60 -6.03
CA VAL A 587 -6.48 19.79 -6.32
C VAL A 587 -6.14 20.96 -5.40
N TYR A 588 -5.66 20.70 -4.18
CA TYR A 588 -5.19 21.73 -3.24
C TYR A 588 -3.82 22.32 -3.59
N GLY A 589 -3.22 21.87 -4.70
CA GLY A 589 -2.09 22.53 -5.31
C GLY A 589 -2.42 23.89 -5.91
N VAL A 590 -3.66 24.15 -6.34
CA VAL A 590 -4.00 25.45 -6.95
C VAL A 590 -4.46 26.49 -5.90
N PRO A 591 -4.13 27.79 -6.07
CA PRO A 591 -4.46 28.84 -5.10
C PRO A 591 -5.94 28.96 -4.75
N GLU A 592 -6.84 28.70 -5.71
CA GLU A 592 -8.30 28.82 -5.58
C GLU A 592 -8.86 27.96 -4.44
N MET A 593 -8.24 26.80 -4.21
CA MET A 593 -8.68 25.87 -3.19
C MET A 593 -8.39 26.37 -1.76
N GLY A 594 -7.55 27.39 -1.60
CA GLY A 594 -7.21 28.03 -0.33
C GLY A 594 -8.44 28.45 0.50
N ARG A 595 -9.48 28.98 -0.16
CA ARG A 595 -10.69 29.47 0.51
C ARG A 595 -11.44 28.39 1.30
N HIS A 596 -11.31 27.12 0.88
CA HIS A 596 -12.02 26.01 1.51
C HIS A 596 -11.39 25.58 2.84
N ALA A 597 -10.18 26.05 3.14
CA ALA A 597 -9.48 25.81 4.40
C ALA A 597 -9.45 27.03 5.34
N GLU A 598 -10.11 28.14 5.00
CA GLU A 598 -10.10 29.38 5.80
C GLU A 598 -10.70 29.21 7.19
N PHE A 599 -11.63 28.27 7.38
CA PHE A 599 -12.19 27.96 8.70
C PHE A 599 -11.12 27.46 9.69
N LEU A 600 -10.03 26.88 9.17
CA LEU A 600 -8.91 26.34 9.95
C LEU A 600 -7.72 27.31 9.94
N LEU A 601 -7.39 27.87 8.77
CA LEU A 601 -6.19 28.67 8.58
C LEU A 601 -6.39 30.16 8.87
N GLY A 602 -7.63 30.64 8.89
CA GLY A 602 -7.98 32.05 8.86
C GLY A 602 -7.92 32.63 7.45
N ALA A 603 -8.74 33.66 7.19
CA ALA A 603 -8.69 34.39 5.92
C ALA A 603 -7.33 35.11 5.74
N PRO A 604 -6.85 35.30 4.50
CA PRO A 604 -5.62 36.03 4.24
C PRO A 604 -5.61 37.41 4.92
N GLY A 605 -4.60 37.68 5.75
CA GLY A 605 -4.46 38.93 6.50
C GLY A 605 -5.24 39.02 7.80
N ALA A 606 -6.04 38.00 8.16
CA ALA A 606 -6.70 37.94 9.47
C ALA A 606 -5.67 37.75 10.61
N PRO A 607 -5.92 38.33 11.80
CA PRO A 607 -5.08 38.07 12.96
C PRO A 607 -5.13 36.59 13.32
N ARG A 608 -3.96 36.04 13.67
CA ARG A 608 -3.88 34.63 14.05
C ARG A 608 -4.30 34.45 15.51
N PRO A 609 -5.04 33.38 15.83
CA PRO A 609 -5.24 32.95 17.20
C PRO A 609 -3.90 32.70 17.91
N GLU A 610 -3.94 32.72 19.23
CA GLU A 610 -2.82 32.29 20.06
C GLU A 610 -2.50 30.81 19.79
N ARG A 611 -1.20 30.48 19.80
CA ARG A 611 -0.75 29.08 19.67
C ARG A 611 -0.50 28.50 21.05
N HIS A 612 -0.86 27.23 21.19
CA HIS A 612 -0.77 26.50 22.46
C HIS A 612 0.40 25.52 22.45
N ALA A 613 0.99 25.28 23.62
CA ALA A 613 2.00 24.23 23.74
C ALA A 613 1.38 22.84 23.57
N LEU A 614 2.12 21.90 22.98
CA LEU A 614 1.65 20.52 22.77
C LEU A 614 1.20 19.87 24.08
N THR A 615 1.94 20.08 25.18
CA THR A 615 1.64 19.55 26.51
C THR A 615 0.43 20.21 27.18
N GLU A 616 0.07 21.43 26.79
CA GLU A 616 -1.16 22.08 27.26
C GLU A 616 -2.39 21.42 26.61
N ARG A 617 -2.26 21.05 25.32
CA ARG A 617 -3.32 20.37 24.58
C ARG A 617 -3.42 18.89 24.94
N PHE A 618 -2.32 18.17 25.07
CA PHE A 618 -2.36 16.72 25.27
C PHE A 618 -1.74 16.28 26.60
N GLY A 619 -1.90 17.13 27.62
CA GLY A 619 -1.40 16.87 28.96
C GLY A 619 -2.25 15.85 29.74
N PRO A 620 -1.74 15.39 30.90
CA PRO A 620 -2.45 14.47 31.78
C PRO A 620 -3.86 14.96 32.13
N GLY A 621 -4.84 14.06 32.06
CA GLY A 621 -6.24 14.34 32.38
C GLY A 621 -7.10 14.83 31.19
N ARG A 622 -6.49 15.16 30.04
CA ARG A 622 -7.24 15.42 28.79
C ARG A 622 -7.31 14.21 27.87
N THR A 623 -6.24 13.41 27.83
CA THR A 623 -6.13 12.21 27.02
C THR A 623 -5.79 10.99 27.87
N LEU A 624 -6.01 9.81 27.31
CA LEU A 624 -5.61 8.55 27.92
C LEU A 624 -4.10 8.57 28.18
N THR A 625 -3.72 8.05 29.35
CA THR A 625 -2.30 7.91 29.72
C THR A 625 -1.77 6.61 29.15
N PRO A 626 -0.65 6.63 28.39
CA PRO A 626 -0.04 5.42 27.88
C PRO A 626 0.36 4.44 28.99
N ALA A 627 0.02 3.16 28.83
CA ALA A 627 0.49 2.05 29.64
C ALA A 627 1.87 1.55 29.17
N ASP A 628 2.47 0.60 29.90
CA ASP A 628 3.71 -0.06 29.47
C ASP A 628 3.44 -1.19 28.44
N ASP A 629 2.19 -1.66 28.35
CA ASP A 629 1.74 -2.74 27.48
C ASP A 629 0.70 -2.23 26.47
N LEU A 630 0.93 -2.48 25.18
CA LEU A 630 0.01 -2.08 24.10
C LEU A 630 -1.37 -2.76 24.22
N ARG A 631 -1.45 -3.96 24.79
CA ARG A 631 -2.73 -4.63 25.04
C ARG A 631 -3.61 -3.76 25.95
N ASP A 632 -3.02 -3.17 26.98
CA ASP A 632 -3.74 -2.39 27.97
C ASP A 632 -4.08 -1.00 27.42
N ASP A 633 -3.20 -0.41 26.59
CA ASP A 633 -3.54 0.78 25.79
C ASP A 633 -4.76 0.55 24.89
N VAL A 634 -4.76 -0.53 24.11
CA VAL A 634 -5.86 -0.87 23.20
C VAL A 634 -7.15 -1.06 23.98
N ARG A 635 -7.12 -1.75 25.13
CA ARG A 635 -8.30 -1.90 26.00
C ARG A 635 -8.83 -0.54 26.48
N GLY A 636 -7.94 0.38 26.86
CA GLY A 636 -8.31 1.75 27.22
C GLY A 636 -8.98 2.50 26.07
N CYS A 637 -8.42 2.42 24.86
CA CYS A 637 -9.01 3.02 23.66
C CYS A 637 -10.37 2.40 23.31
N VAL A 638 -10.49 1.07 23.34
CA VAL A 638 -11.75 0.35 23.07
C VAL A 638 -12.82 0.74 24.08
N ALA A 639 -12.47 0.86 25.36
CA ALA A 639 -13.39 1.33 26.40
C ALA A 639 -13.86 2.76 26.13
N ALA A 640 -12.95 3.68 25.80
CA ALA A 640 -13.30 5.06 25.47
C ALA A 640 -14.21 5.17 24.23
N VAL A 641 -13.99 4.33 23.22
CA VAL A 641 -14.86 4.25 22.04
C VAL A 641 -16.25 3.70 22.40
N ALA A 642 -16.30 2.69 23.28
CA ALA A 642 -17.55 2.11 23.78
C ALA A 642 -18.35 3.08 24.66
N GLU A 643 -17.69 3.87 25.51
CA GLU A 643 -18.32 4.92 26.32
C GLU A 643 -18.97 6.01 25.45
N ALA A 644 -18.40 6.28 24.28
CA ALA A 644 -18.98 7.17 23.27
C ALA A 644 -20.12 6.52 22.46
N GLY A 645 -20.46 5.26 22.73
CA GLY A 645 -21.56 4.53 22.09
C GLY A 645 -21.22 3.82 20.78
N PHE A 646 -19.93 3.63 20.49
CA PHE A 646 -19.47 2.94 19.29
C PHE A 646 -18.84 1.57 19.61
N GLU A 647 -18.71 0.73 18.59
CA GLU A 647 -18.14 -0.61 18.74
C GLU A 647 -16.87 -0.75 17.90
N VAL A 648 -15.81 -1.30 18.48
CA VAL A 648 -14.58 -1.65 17.74
C VAL A 648 -14.66 -3.11 17.28
N VAL A 649 -14.70 -3.30 15.96
CA VAL A 649 -14.73 -4.61 15.30
C VAL A 649 -13.42 -4.81 14.55
N VAL A 650 -12.85 -6.01 14.64
CA VAL A 650 -11.59 -6.36 13.99
C VAL A 650 -11.77 -7.59 13.11
N VAL A 651 -11.17 -7.59 11.92
CA VAL A 651 -11.07 -8.75 11.02
C VAL A 651 -9.59 -9.08 10.82
N ASP A 652 -9.21 -10.35 10.99
CA ASP A 652 -7.84 -10.80 10.78
C ASP A 652 -7.58 -11.08 9.31
N GLN A 653 -6.63 -10.34 8.73
CA GLN A 653 -6.19 -10.42 7.33
C GLN A 653 -4.81 -11.05 7.20
N THR A 654 -4.19 -11.46 8.32
CA THR A 654 -2.80 -11.90 8.34
C THR A 654 -2.59 -13.14 7.47
N MET A 655 -1.65 -13.04 6.53
CA MET A 655 -1.25 -14.17 5.68
C MET A 655 -0.24 -15.09 6.37
N PRO A 656 -0.14 -16.37 5.98
CA PRO A 656 0.80 -17.33 6.59
C PRO A 656 2.26 -16.83 6.62
N GLY A 657 2.76 -16.26 5.52
CA GLY A 657 4.12 -15.70 5.48
C GLY A 657 4.35 -14.49 6.41
N GLN A 658 3.30 -13.74 6.75
CA GLN A 658 3.39 -12.67 7.76
C GLN A 658 3.46 -13.27 9.17
N ARG A 659 2.74 -14.35 9.44
CA ARG A 659 2.82 -15.07 10.73
C ARG A 659 4.22 -15.62 10.99
N GLU A 660 4.87 -16.17 9.96
CA GLU A 660 6.27 -16.64 10.05
C GLU A 660 7.24 -15.49 10.40
N LEU A 661 6.93 -14.26 10.02
CA LEU A 661 7.69 -13.05 10.38
C LEU A 661 7.34 -12.51 11.77
N GLY A 662 6.36 -13.10 12.47
CA GLY A 662 5.80 -12.56 13.70
C GLY A 662 5.02 -11.26 13.49
N LEU A 663 4.42 -11.10 12.31
CA LEU A 663 3.54 -9.98 11.97
C LEU A 663 2.08 -10.41 12.03
N HIS A 664 1.24 -9.45 12.41
CA HIS A 664 -0.22 -9.51 12.35
C HIS A 664 -0.70 -8.39 11.44
N THR A 665 -1.72 -8.66 10.64
CA THR A 665 -2.42 -7.65 9.84
C THR A 665 -3.91 -7.78 10.07
N VAL A 666 -4.55 -6.66 10.36
CA VAL A 666 -5.98 -6.60 10.65
C VAL A 666 -6.63 -5.45 9.89
N SER A 667 -7.93 -5.56 9.67
CA SER A 667 -8.81 -4.43 9.36
C SER A 667 -9.64 -4.10 10.60
N VAL A 668 -9.57 -2.85 11.05
CA VAL A 668 -10.34 -2.32 12.19
C VAL A 668 -11.47 -1.46 11.64
N LEU A 669 -12.69 -1.73 12.11
CA LEU A 669 -13.90 -0.97 11.78
C LEU A 669 -14.52 -0.45 13.07
N VAL A 670 -15.04 0.77 13.00
CA VAL A 670 -15.87 1.34 14.07
C VAL A 670 -17.19 1.81 13.44
N PRO A 671 -18.19 0.92 13.30
CA PRO A 671 -19.47 1.28 12.70
C PRO A 671 -20.08 2.52 13.38
N GLY A 672 -20.43 3.52 12.58
CA GLY A 672 -20.92 4.82 13.03
C GLY A 672 -19.90 5.95 12.95
N LEU A 673 -18.60 5.69 12.82
CA LEU A 673 -17.59 6.71 12.51
C LEU A 673 -17.53 7.01 11.01
N LEU A 674 -17.06 8.21 10.66
CA LEU A 674 -17.01 8.65 9.26
C LEU A 674 -15.92 7.90 8.48
N PRO A 675 -16.27 7.15 7.41
CA PRO A 675 -15.29 6.56 6.53
C PRO A 675 -14.71 7.63 5.60
N ILE A 676 -13.44 7.47 5.22
CA ILE A 676 -12.82 8.25 4.17
C ILE A 676 -13.05 7.58 2.82
N ASP A 677 -13.65 8.33 1.89
CA ASP A 677 -14.00 7.87 0.55
C ASP A 677 -13.27 8.71 -0.50
N PHE A 678 -12.87 8.10 -1.60
CA PHE A 678 -12.21 8.82 -2.70
C PHE A 678 -13.12 8.94 -3.92
N GLY A 679 -13.16 10.13 -4.50
CA GLY A 679 -14.12 10.57 -5.51
C GLY A 679 -15.26 11.39 -4.89
N TRP A 680 -15.55 12.57 -5.45
CA TRP A 680 -16.53 13.51 -4.89
C TRP A 680 -17.95 12.92 -4.81
N ARG A 681 -18.35 12.12 -5.80
CA ARG A 681 -19.68 11.47 -5.80
C ARG A 681 -19.79 10.26 -4.88
N ARG A 682 -18.69 9.84 -4.23
CA ARG A 682 -18.62 8.65 -3.37
C ARG A 682 -18.64 9.00 -1.86
N GLN A 683 -18.80 10.26 -1.48
CA GLN A 683 -18.64 10.71 -0.09
C GLN A 683 -19.79 10.26 0.84
N ARG A 684 -19.64 9.11 1.51
CA ARG A 684 -20.61 8.60 2.50
C ARG A 684 -20.68 9.50 3.72
N ALA A 685 -19.55 10.08 4.13
CA ALA A 685 -19.49 10.95 5.31
C ALA A 685 -20.55 12.07 5.29
N LEU A 686 -20.85 12.63 4.10
CA LEU A 686 -21.82 13.72 3.92
C LEU A 686 -23.27 13.33 4.26
N THR A 687 -23.61 12.05 4.20
CA THR A 687 -24.97 11.55 4.44
C THR A 687 -25.12 10.87 5.80
N MET A 688 -24.02 10.61 6.50
CA MET A 688 -24.03 9.88 7.77
C MET A 688 -24.53 10.75 8.94
N PRO A 689 -25.30 10.17 9.89
CA PRO A 689 -25.75 10.86 11.10
C PRO A 689 -24.59 11.47 11.90
N ARG A 690 -23.44 10.78 11.94
CA ARG A 690 -22.24 11.19 12.66
C ARG A 690 -21.73 12.56 12.25
N LEU A 691 -21.74 12.91 10.96
CA LEU A 691 -21.30 14.24 10.51
C LEU A 691 -22.22 15.33 11.05
N ARG A 692 -23.52 15.04 11.12
CA ARG A 692 -24.53 16.01 11.59
C ARG A 692 -24.47 16.25 13.09
N THR A 693 -24.30 15.19 13.87
CA THR A 693 -24.43 15.24 15.34
C THR A 693 -23.09 15.27 16.06
N GLY A 694 -21.99 14.91 15.39
CA GLY A 694 -20.72 14.60 16.03
C GLY A 694 -20.07 15.78 16.75
N LEU A 695 -20.04 16.95 16.12
CA LEU A 695 -19.49 18.17 16.74
C LEU A 695 -20.33 18.65 17.92
N ARG A 696 -21.66 18.47 17.87
CA ARG A 696 -22.55 18.78 19.00
C ARG A 696 -22.35 17.79 20.14
N ALA A 697 -22.28 16.50 19.85
CA ALA A 697 -22.01 15.47 20.84
C ALA A 697 -20.66 15.68 21.54
N ALA A 698 -19.66 16.21 20.84
CA ALA A 698 -18.37 16.62 21.38
C ALA A 698 -18.40 17.97 22.13
N GLY A 699 -19.54 18.67 22.21
CA GLY A 699 -19.66 19.97 22.88
C GLY A 699 -18.99 21.13 22.13
N LEU A 700 -18.62 20.95 20.86
CA LEU A 700 -17.97 21.98 20.01
C LEU A 700 -18.98 22.85 19.27
N ARG A 701 -20.26 22.44 19.24
CA ARG A 701 -21.38 23.15 18.62
C ARG A 701 -22.62 22.99 19.50
N ASP A 702 -23.46 24.02 19.56
CA ASP A 702 -24.70 23.99 20.35
C ASP A 702 -25.87 23.27 19.64
N ARG A 703 -25.73 22.99 18.34
CA ARG A 703 -26.75 22.35 17.51
C ARG A 703 -26.14 21.41 16.47
N ASP A 704 -26.98 20.55 15.91
CA ASP A 704 -26.62 19.71 14.76
C ASP A 704 -26.32 20.56 13.52
N LEU A 705 -25.41 20.04 12.69
CA LEU A 705 -25.11 20.61 11.39
C LEU A 705 -26.25 20.34 10.41
N THR A 706 -26.52 21.35 9.59
CA THR A 706 -27.39 21.30 8.41
C THR A 706 -26.53 21.24 7.15
N PRO A 707 -27.07 20.87 5.98
CA PRO A 707 -26.32 20.88 4.72
C PRO A 707 -25.63 22.21 4.41
N ALA A 708 -26.22 23.35 4.82
CA ALA A 708 -25.63 24.68 4.62
C ALA A 708 -24.41 24.96 5.53
N ASP A 709 -24.27 24.21 6.62
CA ASP A 709 -23.12 24.32 7.51
C ASP A 709 -21.89 23.56 6.97
N LEU A 710 -22.09 22.64 6.02
CA LEU A 710 -21.02 21.76 5.54
C LEU A 710 -20.03 22.48 4.61
N ASN A 711 -18.77 22.02 4.62
CA ASN A 711 -17.79 22.40 3.62
C ASN A 711 -18.16 21.78 2.26
N PRO A 712 -18.34 22.57 1.19
CA PRO A 712 -18.73 22.04 -0.11
C PRO A 712 -17.57 21.42 -0.91
N ALA A 713 -16.34 21.44 -0.38
CA ALA A 713 -15.16 20.96 -1.10
C ALA A 713 -14.75 19.54 -0.70
N PRO A 714 -14.19 18.76 -1.65
CA PRO A 714 -13.65 17.43 -1.36
C PRO A 714 -12.60 17.51 -0.27
N HIS A 715 -12.51 16.51 0.61
CA HIS A 715 -11.44 16.51 1.61
C HIS A 715 -10.04 16.44 0.94
N PRO A 716 -9.00 17.05 1.53
CA PRO A 716 -7.66 17.11 0.94
C PRO A 716 -6.75 15.93 1.31
N PHE A 717 -7.20 14.95 2.10
CA PHE A 717 -6.36 13.81 2.51
C PHE A 717 -5.97 12.89 1.34
N PRO A 718 -4.72 12.39 1.34
CA PRO A 718 -4.22 11.43 0.36
C PRO A 718 -4.71 10.01 0.58
#